data_AF-A0A1Y0RJV9-F1
#
_entry.id   AF-A0A1Y0RJV9-F1
#
_cell.length_a   1.000
_cell.length_b   1.000
_cell.length_c   1.000
_cell.angle_alpha   90.00
_cell.angle_beta   90.00
_cell.angle_gamma   90.00
#
_symmetry.space_group_name_H-M   'P 1'
#
loop_
_entity.id
_entity.type
_entity.pdbx_description
1 polymer ?
#
loop_
_entity_poly.entity_id
_entity_poly.type
_entity_poly.pdbx_seq_one_letter_code
_entity_poly.pdbx_strand_id
1 'polypeptide(L)'
;MTTVADAEQWREQAKQAVERFVGRFDESYRLLLYHAALPLVLTPELVNYLRNEFLRGEQVPWVAEVDLLLSDLCAQVGYELYAMDTHVRAYLLEQMKKDCGERRMQEVAQVLISYVSYLSRLNPGRRQQELEAQRWAAMVYLGDEQCKEAAREIAKRLLETSIGMGSENRSESGIRAELARLTRITSELSPQLQQEPTLLEYARLMQRILRTPETVSEAELNRSYRIGDEELTIPDRVLPEGLRLRVMSSSRQTVAGLEGLPPIQTFEFEVATITIEAETETPLGINLQPFEFEVALIEVNQSAQISTGSFPEILDEMVFSKTGKHLNNLERSILQGTLANQTYEKISESTKYSARHLRNVALKLWEVLSEVIGEKVTKRNLQDVLEQWTSRRHLTIHRHRQQAQEFIEDLGNGVQLEMVAIPSRSFVMGSPEDEPGRSSSESPQHTVTIKPFFLGKYPVTQAQWKAVASLPQVNRELDPDPSRFKGENRPVEQVSWYDAVEYCDRLSQYTGKPYRLPSEAEWEYACRAGTTTPFHFGEAITSELANYDANYTYGAGVKGVYRGETTPVGSFGVANAFGLYDMHGQVWEWCADNWHSNYEGAPTDGSVWLNNDNDYNYAVLRGGSWYDVPRFCRSASRDCDSRAVRDIINFHFGFRVVCAFGRTE
;
A
#
# COMPACT_ATOMS: atom_id res chain seq x y z
N MET A 1 -12.13 8.21 -36.96
CA MET A 1 -12.73 9.49 -37.36
C MET A 1 -14.22 9.24 -37.52
N THR A 2 -15.05 9.78 -36.63
CA THR A 2 -16.51 9.76 -36.74
C THR A 2 -16.91 10.67 -37.90
N THR A 3 -17.71 10.19 -38.84
CA THR A 3 -18.16 11.00 -39.98
C THR A 3 -19.20 12.03 -39.52
N VAL A 4 -19.42 13.11 -40.29
CA VAL A 4 -20.46 14.11 -39.98
C VAL A 4 -21.85 13.47 -39.88
N ALA A 5 -22.11 12.43 -40.69
CA ALA A 5 -23.32 11.63 -40.65
C ALA A 5 -23.50 10.86 -39.32
N ASP A 6 -22.40 10.32 -38.77
CA ASP A 6 -22.45 9.63 -37.47
C ASP A 6 -22.74 10.62 -36.33
N ALA A 7 -22.22 11.85 -36.39
CA ALA A 7 -22.41 12.86 -35.35
C ALA A 7 -23.87 13.35 -35.25
N GLU A 8 -24.55 13.54 -36.38
CA GLU A 8 -25.98 13.88 -36.42
C GLU A 8 -26.83 12.71 -35.90
N GLN A 9 -26.47 11.48 -36.24
CA GLN A 9 -27.16 10.29 -35.77
C GLN A 9 -27.07 10.13 -34.24
N TRP A 10 -25.87 10.29 -33.65
CA TRP A 10 -25.69 10.23 -32.20
C TRP A 10 -26.45 11.33 -31.47
N ARG A 11 -26.52 12.53 -32.05
CA ARG A 11 -27.28 13.64 -31.48
C ARG A 11 -28.79 13.38 -31.48
N GLU A 12 -29.32 12.82 -32.56
CA GLU A 12 -30.75 12.48 -32.66
C GLU A 12 -31.11 11.33 -31.70
N GLN A 13 -30.24 10.34 -31.52
CA GLN A 13 -30.43 9.29 -30.52
C GLN A 13 -30.42 9.83 -29.09
N ALA A 14 -29.48 10.72 -28.76
CA ALA A 14 -29.41 11.37 -27.45
C ALA A 14 -30.69 12.17 -27.16
N LYS A 15 -31.17 12.95 -28.14
CA LYS A 15 -32.44 13.66 -28.06
C LYS A 15 -33.61 12.72 -27.80
N GLN A 16 -33.72 11.63 -28.58
CA GLN A 16 -34.80 10.66 -28.39
C GLN A 16 -34.75 9.97 -27.03
N ALA A 17 -33.55 9.71 -26.47
CA ALA A 17 -33.42 9.16 -25.13
C ALA A 17 -33.92 10.14 -24.06
N VAL A 18 -33.53 11.41 -24.14
CA VAL A 18 -33.99 12.46 -23.23
C VAL A 18 -35.50 12.66 -23.33
N GLU A 19 -36.06 12.77 -24.53
CA GLU A 19 -37.50 12.95 -24.72
C GLU A 19 -38.31 11.74 -24.24
N ARG A 20 -37.82 10.52 -24.44
CA ARG A 20 -38.46 9.30 -23.89
C ARG A 20 -38.46 9.32 -22.36
N PHE A 21 -37.36 9.74 -21.74
CA PHE A 21 -37.26 9.84 -20.29
C PHE A 21 -38.20 10.92 -19.74
N VAL A 22 -38.15 12.14 -20.26
CA VAL A 22 -39.03 13.25 -19.83
C VAL A 22 -40.50 12.91 -20.05
N GLY A 23 -40.84 12.34 -21.22
CA GLY A 23 -42.21 11.95 -21.54
C GLY A 23 -42.75 10.78 -20.72
N ARG A 24 -41.89 9.95 -20.13
CA ARG A 24 -42.28 8.89 -19.18
C ARG A 24 -42.69 9.46 -17.82
N PHE A 25 -42.11 10.59 -17.43
CA PHE A 25 -42.32 11.21 -16.14
C PHE A 25 -43.06 12.54 -16.32
N ASP A 26 -42.40 13.65 -16.04
CA ASP A 26 -42.95 15.00 -16.14
C ASP A 26 -41.90 15.95 -16.72
N GLU A 27 -42.36 17.04 -17.32
CA GLU A 27 -41.53 18.08 -17.93
C GLU A 27 -40.52 18.68 -16.91
N SER A 28 -40.87 18.73 -15.63
CA SER A 28 -39.98 19.20 -14.56
C SER A 28 -38.68 18.39 -14.42
N TYR A 29 -38.65 17.12 -14.87
CA TYR A 29 -37.44 16.29 -14.85
C TYR A 29 -36.36 16.82 -15.80
N ARG A 30 -36.74 17.57 -16.85
CA ARG A 30 -35.80 18.16 -17.81
C ARG A 30 -34.82 19.11 -17.15
N LEU A 31 -35.26 19.89 -16.16
CA LEU A 31 -34.39 20.79 -15.39
C LEU A 31 -33.38 20.02 -14.52
N LEU A 32 -33.78 18.88 -13.94
CA LEU A 32 -32.87 18.01 -13.21
C LEU A 32 -31.80 17.41 -14.14
N LEU A 33 -32.21 16.98 -15.34
CA LEU A 33 -31.28 16.48 -16.35
C LEU A 33 -30.23 17.53 -16.75
N TYR A 34 -30.63 18.78 -16.94
CA TYR A 34 -29.71 19.88 -17.24
C TYR A 34 -28.65 20.05 -16.15
N HIS A 35 -29.05 20.09 -14.88
CA HIS A 35 -28.11 20.26 -13.78
C HIS A 35 -27.22 19.03 -13.58
N ALA A 36 -27.76 17.83 -13.75
CA ALA A 36 -27.03 16.57 -13.64
C ALA A 36 -26.10 16.30 -14.84
N ALA A 37 -26.23 17.02 -15.96
CA ALA A 37 -25.32 16.91 -17.09
C ALA A 37 -23.98 17.63 -16.86
N LEU A 38 -23.89 18.58 -15.92
CA LEU A 38 -22.65 19.30 -15.66
C LEU A 38 -21.57 18.41 -15.03
N PRO A 39 -21.85 17.69 -13.91
CA PRO A 39 -20.91 16.74 -13.32
C PRO A 39 -20.52 15.62 -14.28
N LEU A 40 -19.30 15.11 -14.17
CA LEU A 40 -18.86 13.92 -14.92
C LEU A 40 -19.32 12.61 -14.26
N VAL A 41 -19.62 12.66 -12.96
CA VAL A 41 -19.99 11.52 -12.12
C VAL A 41 -21.06 12.00 -11.16
N LEU A 42 -22.13 11.23 -11.07
CA LEU A 42 -23.30 11.47 -10.24
C LEU A 42 -23.30 10.48 -9.07
N THR A 43 -23.64 11.00 -7.90
CA THR A 43 -23.96 10.20 -6.71
C THR A 43 -25.38 10.55 -6.26
N PRO A 44 -26.07 9.66 -5.53
CA PRO A 44 -27.37 9.98 -4.94
C PRO A 44 -27.36 11.30 -4.16
N GLU A 45 -26.31 11.55 -3.38
CA GLU A 45 -26.16 12.77 -2.59
C GLU A 45 -26.00 14.02 -3.47
N LEU A 46 -25.20 13.94 -4.54
CA LEU A 46 -24.99 15.07 -5.45
C LEU A 46 -26.28 15.41 -6.21
N VAL A 47 -27.01 14.40 -6.71
CA VAL A 47 -28.27 14.63 -7.42
C VAL A 47 -29.33 15.21 -6.47
N ASN A 48 -29.42 14.69 -5.25
CA ASN A 48 -30.26 15.27 -4.19
C ASN A 48 -29.86 16.71 -3.87
N TYR A 49 -28.57 17.02 -3.79
CA TYR A 49 -28.08 18.35 -3.52
C TYR A 49 -28.44 19.34 -4.64
N LEU A 50 -28.22 18.95 -5.91
CA LEU A 50 -28.59 19.76 -7.08
C LEU A 50 -30.10 20.02 -7.16
N ARG A 51 -30.93 19.00 -6.89
CA ARG A 51 -32.39 19.16 -6.85
C ARG A 51 -32.82 20.11 -5.74
N ASN A 52 -32.24 19.97 -4.55
CA ASN A 52 -32.57 20.82 -3.41
C ASN A 52 -32.13 22.27 -3.61
N GLU A 53 -30.97 22.49 -4.20
CA GLU A 53 -30.43 23.84 -4.36
C GLU A 53 -31.16 24.63 -5.44
N PHE A 54 -31.47 23.98 -6.57
CA PHE A 54 -32.00 24.68 -7.74
C PHE A 54 -33.48 24.45 -8.03
N LEU A 55 -34.06 23.32 -7.60
CA LEU A 55 -35.34 22.84 -8.12
C LEU A 55 -36.44 22.71 -7.05
N ARG A 56 -36.20 23.21 -5.83
CA ARG A 56 -37.23 23.23 -4.76
C ARG A 56 -38.51 23.98 -5.14
N GLY A 57 -38.40 25.01 -5.97
CA GLY A 57 -39.55 25.78 -6.47
C GLY A 57 -40.23 25.17 -7.71
N GLU A 58 -39.59 24.21 -8.37
CA GLU A 58 -39.98 23.70 -9.70
C GLU A 58 -40.76 22.37 -9.62
N GLN A 59 -41.23 21.99 -8.42
CA GLN A 59 -42.02 20.79 -8.14
C GLN A 59 -41.37 19.45 -8.56
N VAL A 60 -40.05 19.41 -8.75
CA VAL A 60 -39.33 18.17 -9.07
C VAL A 60 -39.39 17.21 -7.87
N PRO A 61 -40.00 16.02 -8.01
CA PRO A 61 -40.18 15.11 -6.88
C PRO A 61 -38.85 14.49 -6.47
N TRP A 62 -38.74 14.10 -5.20
CA TRP A 62 -37.52 13.45 -4.67
C TRP A 62 -37.20 12.13 -5.39
N VAL A 63 -38.21 11.42 -5.90
CA VAL A 63 -38.03 10.17 -6.66
C VAL A 63 -37.30 10.38 -8.00
N ALA A 64 -37.32 11.61 -8.54
CA ALA A 64 -36.63 11.96 -9.78
C ALA A 64 -35.11 11.68 -9.71
N GLU A 65 -34.53 11.73 -8.51
CA GLU A 65 -33.13 11.40 -8.26
C GLU A 65 -32.83 9.94 -8.62
N VAL A 66 -33.66 9.02 -8.13
CA VAL A 66 -33.51 7.57 -8.36
C VAL A 66 -33.90 7.22 -9.79
N ASP A 67 -34.97 7.83 -10.31
CA ASP A 67 -35.42 7.63 -11.68
C ASP A 67 -34.32 7.98 -12.68
N LEU A 68 -33.61 9.10 -12.46
CA LEU A 68 -32.46 9.50 -13.27
C LEU A 68 -31.31 8.50 -13.17
N LEU A 69 -30.83 8.21 -11.96
CA LEU A 69 -29.65 7.38 -11.75
C LEU A 69 -29.81 5.94 -12.27
N LEU A 70 -31.04 5.43 -12.28
CA LEU A 70 -31.38 4.08 -12.76
C LEU A 70 -31.93 4.06 -14.20
N SER A 71 -31.94 5.19 -14.89
CA SER A 71 -32.41 5.29 -16.29
C SER A 71 -31.39 4.80 -17.30
N ASP A 72 -31.82 4.63 -18.56
CA ASP A 72 -30.93 4.38 -19.70
C ASP A 72 -30.04 5.58 -20.06
N LEU A 73 -30.22 6.73 -19.40
CA LEU A 73 -29.36 7.91 -19.56
C LEU A 73 -28.06 7.81 -18.76
N CYS A 74 -28.00 6.91 -17.77
CA CYS A 74 -26.87 6.75 -16.87
C CYS A 74 -26.39 5.30 -16.79
N ALA A 75 -25.08 5.10 -16.66
CA ALA A 75 -24.47 3.82 -16.41
C ALA A 75 -23.81 3.82 -15.02
N GLN A 76 -23.99 2.74 -14.25
CA GLN A 76 -23.27 2.55 -13.00
C GLN A 76 -21.80 2.25 -13.31
N VAL A 77 -20.90 3.11 -12.84
CA VAL A 77 -19.45 3.01 -13.05
C VAL A 77 -18.68 2.66 -11.78
N GLY A 78 -19.37 2.55 -10.64
CA GLY A 78 -18.83 2.13 -9.36
C GLY A 78 -19.90 1.99 -8.28
N TYR A 79 -19.51 1.67 -7.05
CA TYR A 79 -20.43 1.66 -5.91
C TYR A 79 -20.97 3.07 -5.67
N GLU A 80 -22.29 3.26 -5.89
CA GLU A 80 -22.99 4.55 -5.81
C GLU A 80 -22.44 5.66 -6.75
N LEU A 81 -21.74 5.27 -7.82
CA LEU A 81 -21.20 6.17 -8.84
C LEU A 81 -21.84 5.90 -10.20
N TYR A 82 -22.39 6.95 -10.81
CA TYR A 82 -23.07 6.88 -12.10
C TYR A 82 -22.48 7.88 -13.08
N ALA A 83 -22.34 7.51 -14.34
CA ALA A 83 -21.92 8.41 -15.40
C ALA A 83 -23.04 8.54 -16.43
N MET A 84 -23.37 9.78 -16.81
CA MET A 84 -24.33 10.04 -17.87
C MET A 84 -23.71 9.68 -19.22
N ASP A 85 -24.51 9.12 -20.13
CA ASP A 85 -24.05 8.84 -21.49
C ASP A 85 -23.45 10.10 -22.14
N THR A 86 -22.31 9.95 -22.81
CA THR A 86 -21.53 11.09 -23.32
C THR A 86 -22.31 11.92 -24.34
N HIS A 87 -23.13 11.29 -25.19
CA HIS A 87 -23.92 11.99 -26.21
C HIS A 87 -25.16 12.64 -25.58
N VAL A 88 -25.81 11.96 -24.64
CA VAL A 88 -26.90 12.53 -23.84
C VAL A 88 -26.44 13.76 -23.07
N ARG A 89 -25.30 13.67 -22.38
CA ARG A 89 -24.69 14.78 -21.65
C ARG A 89 -24.41 15.97 -22.56
N ALA A 90 -23.76 15.75 -23.71
CA ALA A 90 -23.46 16.81 -24.68
C ALA A 90 -24.73 17.50 -25.20
N TYR A 91 -25.77 16.71 -25.52
CA TYR A 91 -27.07 17.24 -25.95
C TYR A 91 -27.73 18.10 -24.86
N LEU A 92 -27.77 17.60 -23.62
CA LEU A 92 -28.38 18.30 -22.48
C LEU A 92 -27.68 19.62 -22.15
N LEU A 93 -26.34 19.66 -22.22
CA LEU A 93 -25.57 20.89 -21.99
C LEU A 93 -25.83 21.94 -23.09
N GLU A 94 -25.98 21.49 -24.33
CA GLU A 94 -26.34 22.37 -25.44
C GLU A 94 -27.74 22.95 -25.27
N GLN A 95 -28.72 22.13 -24.84
CA GLN A 95 -30.08 22.61 -24.56
C GLN A 95 -30.13 23.50 -23.32
N MET A 96 -29.43 23.14 -22.24
CA MET A 96 -29.34 23.97 -21.03
C MET A 96 -28.82 25.37 -21.36
N LYS A 97 -27.81 25.49 -22.22
CA LYS A 97 -27.30 26.79 -22.67
C LYS A 97 -28.36 27.62 -23.38
N LYS A 98 -29.24 26.99 -24.18
CA LYS A 98 -30.31 27.67 -24.92
C LYS A 98 -31.49 28.03 -24.02
N ASP A 99 -31.91 27.11 -23.17
CA ASP A 99 -33.14 27.21 -22.39
C ASP A 99 -32.93 27.99 -21.09
N CYS A 100 -31.79 27.80 -20.44
CA CYS A 100 -31.49 28.40 -19.12
C CYS A 100 -30.43 29.50 -19.17
N GLY A 101 -29.66 29.59 -20.27
CA GLY A 101 -28.58 30.56 -20.44
C GLY A 101 -27.29 30.21 -19.68
N GLU A 102 -26.19 30.89 -20.07
CA GLU A 102 -24.85 30.64 -19.49
C GLU A 102 -24.77 30.93 -17.99
N ARG A 103 -25.55 31.92 -17.51
CA ARG A 103 -25.61 32.26 -16.08
C ARG A 103 -26.05 31.08 -15.22
N ARG A 104 -27.06 30.31 -15.65
CA ARG A 104 -27.51 29.13 -14.90
C ARG A 104 -26.43 28.06 -14.88
N MET A 105 -25.71 27.86 -15.98
CA MET A 105 -24.61 26.91 -16.05
C MET A 105 -23.48 27.29 -15.06
N GLN A 106 -23.16 28.58 -14.97
CA GLN A 106 -22.19 29.11 -13.99
C GLN A 106 -22.63 28.88 -12.55
N GLU A 107 -23.91 29.09 -12.23
CA GLU A 107 -24.45 28.85 -10.89
C GLU A 107 -24.30 27.36 -10.49
N VAL A 108 -24.66 26.44 -11.39
CA VAL A 108 -24.51 24.99 -11.17
C VAL A 108 -23.03 24.61 -11.03
N ALA A 109 -22.15 25.18 -11.87
CA ALA A 109 -20.71 24.97 -11.80
C ALA A 109 -20.12 25.43 -10.46
N GLN A 110 -20.56 26.59 -9.97
CA GLN A 110 -20.10 27.13 -8.69
C GLN A 110 -20.51 26.24 -7.52
N VAL A 111 -21.76 25.72 -7.55
CA VAL A 111 -22.26 24.77 -6.56
C VAL A 111 -21.47 23.46 -6.63
N LEU A 112 -21.14 22.97 -7.83
CA LEU A 112 -20.29 21.79 -8.01
C LEU A 112 -18.88 22.00 -7.43
N ILE A 113 -18.27 23.17 -7.63
CA ILE A 113 -16.97 23.50 -7.01
C ILE A 113 -17.05 23.56 -5.50
N SER A 114 -18.11 24.17 -4.94
CA SER A 114 -18.32 24.20 -3.50
C SER A 114 -18.53 22.79 -2.93
N TYR A 115 -19.28 21.95 -3.64
CA TYR A 115 -19.51 20.55 -3.28
C TYR A 115 -18.21 19.72 -3.32
N VAL A 116 -17.44 19.84 -4.41
CA VAL A 116 -16.13 19.18 -4.53
C VAL A 116 -15.19 19.65 -3.43
N SER A 117 -15.10 20.97 -3.18
CA SER A 117 -14.27 21.54 -2.11
C SER A 117 -14.68 21.05 -0.72
N TYR A 118 -15.99 20.90 -0.48
CA TYR A 118 -16.51 20.34 0.76
C TYR A 118 -16.14 18.86 0.91
N LEU A 119 -16.29 18.05 -0.14
CA LEU A 119 -15.89 16.65 -0.12
C LEU A 119 -14.38 16.47 0.09
N SER A 120 -13.56 17.29 -0.57
CA SER A 120 -12.11 17.30 -0.39
C SER A 120 -11.69 17.63 1.06
N ARG A 121 -12.44 18.49 1.76
CA ARG A 121 -12.20 18.80 3.18
C ARG A 121 -12.65 17.70 4.13
N LEU A 122 -13.78 17.06 3.84
CA LEU A 122 -14.34 16.02 4.71
C LEU A 122 -13.60 14.69 4.61
N ASN A 123 -13.07 14.36 3.44
CA ASN A 123 -12.32 13.12 3.21
C ASN A 123 -11.09 13.40 2.36
N PRO A 124 -10.05 14.07 2.92
CA PRO A 124 -8.81 14.31 2.19
C PRO A 124 -8.24 12.97 1.66
N GLY A 125 -7.96 12.89 0.36
CA GLY A 125 -7.43 11.71 -0.33
C GLY A 125 -8.46 10.77 -0.98
N ARG A 126 -9.68 10.68 -0.45
CA ARG A 126 -10.70 9.76 -0.99
C ARG A 126 -11.23 10.23 -2.35
N ARG A 127 -11.07 9.41 -3.40
CA ARG A 127 -11.56 9.67 -4.77
C ARG A 127 -10.96 10.96 -5.36
N GLN A 128 -9.70 11.25 -5.05
CA GLN A 128 -9.05 12.50 -5.48
C GLN A 128 -9.04 12.66 -7.00
N GLN A 129 -8.81 11.59 -7.75
CA GLN A 129 -8.86 11.60 -9.21
C GLN A 129 -10.26 11.95 -9.75
N GLU A 130 -11.33 11.44 -9.14
CA GLU A 130 -12.70 11.77 -9.52
C GLU A 130 -13.04 13.21 -9.13
N LEU A 131 -12.63 13.67 -7.95
CA LEU A 131 -12.86 15.04 -7.47
C LEU A 131 -12.11 16.08 -8.32
N GLU A 132 -10.87 15.79 -8.74
CA GLU A 132 -10.11 16.61 -9.69
C GLU A 132 -10.85 16.72 -11.03
N ALA A 133 -11.33 15.60 -11.58
CA ALA A 133 -12.09 15.60 -12.83
C ALA A 133 -13.42 16.39 -12.70
N GLN A 134 -14.13 16.25 -11.57
CA GLN A 134 -15.34 17.05 -11.29
C GLN A 134 -15.02 18.55 -11.21
N ARG A 135 -13.90 18.91 -10.58
CA ARG A 135 -13.46 20.30 -10.45
C ARG A 135 -13.19 20.91 -11.82
N TRP A 136 -12.46 20.22 -12.69
CA TRP A 136 -12.25 20.69 -14.06
C TRP A 136 -13.54 20.80 -14.85
N ALA A 137 -14.45 19.82 -14.70
CA ALA A 137 -15.75 19.84 -15.35
C ALA A 137 -16.62 21.03 -14.94
N ALA A 138 -16.44 21.56 -13.71
CA ALA A 138 -17.08 22.79 -13.27
C ALA A 138 -16.34 24.04 -13.78
N MET A 139 -15.00 24.07 -13.67
CA MET A 139 -14.17 25.24 -14.00
C MET A 139 -14.36 25.70 -15.45
N VAL A 140 -14.54 24.78 -16.40
CA VAL A 140 -14.76 25.11 -17.82
C VAL A 140 -16.05 25.89 -18.09
N TYR A 141 -16.97 26.00 -17.12
CA TYR A 141 -18.19 26.80 -17.22
C TYR A 141 -18.14 28.11 -16.43
N LEU A 142 -17.10 28.36 -15.62
CA LEU A 142 -17.01 29.56 -14.76
C LEU A 142 -16.49 30.82 -15.45
N GLY A 143 -16.04 30.71 -16.70
CA GLY A 143 -15.51 31.83 -17.48
C GLY A 143 -14.19 31.48 -18.17
N ASP A 144 -13.71 32.39 -19.03
CA ASP A 144 -12.54 32.14 -19.88
C ASP A 144 -11.26 31.90 -19.07
N GLU A 145 -11.04 32.64 -17.98
CA GLU A 145 -9.84 32.47 -17.14
C GLU A 145 -9.84 31.15 -16.38
N GLN A 146 -10.97 30.73 -15.82
CA GLN A 146 -11.12 29.44 -15.15
C GLN A 146 -11.04 28.27 -16.14
N CYS A 147 -11.52 28.47 -17.37
CA CYS A 147 -11.39 27.49 -18.45
C CYS A 147 -9.92 27.29 -18.84
N LYS A 148 -9.15 28.38 -19.00
CA LYS A 148 -7.69 28.31 -19.24
C LYS A 148 -6.96 27.64 -18.09
N GLU A 149 -7.34 27.96 -16.85
CA GLU A 149 -6.71 27.35 -15.68
C GLU A 149 -7.02 25.84 -15.60
N ALA A 150 -8.25 25.42 -15.92
CA ALA A 150 -8.58 24.00 -16.03
C ALA A 150 -7.74 23.31 -17.12
N ALA A 151 -7.53 23.95 -18.27
CA ALA A 151 -6.68 23.42 -19.32
C ALA A 151 -5.21 23.28 -18.88
N ARG A 152 -4.68 24.24 -18.12
CA ARG A 152 -3.33 24.15 -17.52
C ARG A 152 -3.23 23.03 -16.49
N GLU A 153 -4.20 22.90 -15.59
CA GLU A 153 -4.21 21.83 -14.59
C GLU A 153 -4.27 20.44 -15.26
N ILE A 154 -5.08 20.28 -16.31
CA ILE A 154 -5.13 19.05 -17.11
C ILE A 154 -3.79 18.78 -17.80
N ALA A 155 -3.18 19.81 -18.42
CA ALA A 155 -1.88 19.68 -19.08
C ALA A 155 -0.78 19.28 -18.10
N LYS A 156 -0.70 19.95 -16.95
CA LYS A 156 0.25 19.61 -15.88
C LYS A 156 0.07 18.16 -15.43
N ARG A 157 -1.18 17.70 -15.26
CA ARG A 157 -1.44 16.30 -14.86
C ARG A 157 -1.03 15.29 -15.94
N LEU A 158 -1.23 15.61 -17.21
CA LEU A 158 -0.75 14.80 -18.34
C LEU A 158 0.78 14.72 -18.34
N LEU A 159 1.48 15.82 -18.02
CA LEU A 159 2.94 15.89 -17.92
C LEU A 159 3.49 15.09 -16.73
N GLU A 160 2.89 15.25 -15.55
CA GLU A 160 3.27 14.48 -14.37
C GLU A 160 3.13 12.97 -14.61
N THR A 161 2.01 12.58 -15.23
CA THR A 161 1.74 11.19 -15.59
C THR A 161 2.71 10.66 -16.63
N SER A 162 3.15 11.49 -17.59
CA SER A 162 4.11 11.07 -18.62
C SER A 162 5.53 10.90 -18.11
N ILE A 163 5.99 11.79 -17.23
CA ILE A 163 7.34 11.75 -16.65
C ILE A 163 7.42 10.71 -15.51
N GLY A 164 6.27 10.31 -14.96
CA GLY A 164 6.20 9.44 -13.79
C GLY A 164 6.48 10.19 -12.48
N MET A 165 6.46 11.53 -12.51
CA MET A 165 6.53 12.36 -11.30
C MET A 165 5.22 12.22 -10.51
N GLY A 166 5.33 11.88 -9.22
CA GLY A 166 4.18 11.69 -8.33
C GLY A 166 3.58 10.28 -8.32
N SER A 167 4.20 9.29 -8.99
CA SER A 167 3.89 7.86 -8.78
C SER A 167 5.05 6.97 -9.25
N GLU A 168 5.98 6.64 -8.36
CA GLU A 168 7.15 5.78 -8.69
C GLU A 168 6.81 4.29 -8.87
N ASN A 169 5.53 3.89 -8.80
CA ASN A 169 5.11 2.48 -8.92
C ASN A 169 3.96 2.23 -9.91
N ARG A 170 3.68 3.13 -10.86
CA ARG A 170 2.78 2.76 -11.97
C ARG A 170 3.54 1.93 -12.99
N SER A 171 3.13 0.67 -13.14
CA SER A 171 3.48 -0.16 -14.29
C SER A 171 3.23 0.62 -15.60
N GLU A 172 3.90 0.23 -16.68
CA GLU A 172 3.65 0.83 -18.00
C GLU A 172 2.15 0.77 -18.38
N SER A 173 1.45 -0.28 -17.93
CA SER A 173 0.00 -0.40 -18.05
C SER A 173 -0.78 0.63 -17.22
N GLY A 174 -0.34 0.97 -16.02
CA GLY A 174 -0.93 1.99 -15.16
C GLY A 174 -0.77 3.42 -15.70
N ILE A 175 0.39 3.75 -16.27
CA ILE A 175 0.64 5.03 -16.94
C ILE A 175 -0.28 5.14 -18.18
N ARG A 176 -0.36 4.08 -19.00
CA ARG A 176 -1.25 4.05 -20.17
C ARG A 176 -2.72 4.19 -19.79
N ALA A 177 -3.16 3.54 -18.71
CA ALA A 177 -4.54 3.64 -18.22
C ALA A 177 -4.88 5.07 -17.76
N GLU A 178 -3.97 5.73 -17.05
CA GLU A 178 -4.20 7.10 -16.58
C GLU A 178 -4.18 8.12 -17.72
N LEU A 179 -3.25 7.99 -18.67
CA LEU A 179 -3.26 8.83 -19.88
C LEU A 179 -4.53 8.61 -20.70
N ALA A 180 -5.03 7.38 -20.79
CA ALA A 180 -6.32 7.09 -21.42
C ALA A 180 -7.48 7.79 -20.67
N ARG A 181 -7.48 7.77 -19.33
CA ARG A 181 -8.48 8.46 -18.52
C ARG A 181 -8.44 9.97 -18.73
N LEU A 182 -7.26 10.60 -18.59
CA LEU A 182 -7.09 12.04 -18.72
C LEU A 182 -7.49 12.54 -20.11
N THR A 183 -7.02 11.87 -21.16
CA THR A 183 -7.36 12.26 -22.54
C THR A 183 -8.84 12.04 -22.86
N ARG A 184 -9.49 11.04 -22.26
CA ARG A 184 -10.95 10.87 -22.34
C ARG A 184 -11.68 12.05 -21.68
N ILE A 185 -11.29 12.44 -20.47
CA ILE A 185 -11.84 13.61 -19.77
C ILE A 185 -11.68 14.88 -20.63
N THR A 186 -10.48 15.11 -21.17
CA THR A 186 -10.22 16.25 -22.07
C THR A 186 -11.14 16.25 -23.28
N SER A 187 -11.44 15.08 -23.85
CA SER A 187 -12.38 14.93 -24.97
C SER A 187 -13.83 15.20 -24.57
N GLU A 188 -14.25 14.78 -23.38
CA GLU A 188 -15.60 15.04 -22.85
C GLU A 188 -15.84 16.51 -22.50
N LEU A 189 -14.77 17.25 -22.18
CA LEU A 189 -14.78 18.69 -21.95
C LEU A 189 -14.51 19.52 -23.23
N SER A 190 -14.36 18.86 -24.38
CA SER A 190 -13.99 19.51 -25.64
C SER A 190 -14.91 20.64 -26.10
N PRO A 191 -16.24 20.65 -25.85
CA PRO A 191 -17.09 21.76 -26.27
C PRO A 191 -16.71 23.10 -25.61
N GLN A 192 -16.22 23.08 -24.37
CA GLN A 192 -15.80 24.27 -23.64
C GLN A 192 -14.31 24.56 -23.81
N LEU A 193 -13.49 23.52 -23.96
CA LEU A 193 -12.05 23.63 -24.21
C LEU A 193 -11.69 24.02 -25.66
N GLN A 194 -12.65 24.40 -26.51
CA GLN A 194 -12.37 24.82 -27.89
C GLN A 194 -11.43 26.04 -27.96
N GLN A 195 -11.41 26.86 -26.91
CA GLN A 195 -10.49 27.99 -26.77
C GLN A 195 -9.03 27.56 -26.57
N GLU A 196 -8.80 26.29 -26.20
CA GLU A 196 -7.47 25.68 -25.97
C GLU A 196 -7.22 24.56 -27.00
N PRO A 197 -7.09 24.90 -28.30
CA PRO A 197 -7.03 23.92 -29.39
C PRO A 197 -5.81 22.99 -29.28
N THR A 198 -4.71 23.47 -28.71
CA THR A 198 -3.45 22.73 -28.56
C THR A 198 -3.60 21.54 -27.59
N LEU A 199 -4.33 21.72 -26.48
CA LEU A 199 -4.63 20.64 -25.53
C LEU A 199 -5.52 19.57 -26.18
N LEU A 200 -6.53 20.00 -26.95
CA LEU A 200 -7.40 19.08 -27.68
C LEU A 200 -6.66 18.32 -28.80
N GLU A 201 -5.73 18.97 -29.48
CA GLU A 201 -4.88 18.35 -30.49
C GLU A 201 -3.99 17.27 -29.86
N TYR A 202 -3.36 17.56 -28.71
CA TYR A 202 -2.58 16.60 -27.93
C TYR A 202 -3.42 15.41 -27.46
N ALA A 203 -4.58 15.66 -26.85
CA ALA A 203 -5.45 14.59 -26.34
C ALA A 203 -5.93 13.64 -27.45
N ARG A 204 -6.28 14.17 -28.63
CA ARG A 204 -6.66 13.36 -29.80
C ARG A 204 -5.51 12.52 -30.31
N LEU A 205 -4.30 13.08 -30.39
CA LEU A 205 -3.10 12.35 -30.80
C LEU A 205 -2.79 11.23 -29.80
N MET A 206 -2.83 11.52 -28.50
CA MET A 206 -2.57 10.54 -27.45
C MET A 206 -3.60 9.40 -27.46
N GLN A 207 -4.89 9.68 -27.66
CA GLN A 207 -5.91 8.65 -27.83
C GLN A 207 -5.64 7.76 -29.06
N ARG A 208 -5.17 8.34 -30.18
CA ARG A 208 -4.77 7.58 -31.38
C ARG A 208 -3.57 6.69 -31.08
N ILE A 209 -2.56 7.18 -30.37
CA ILE A 209 -1.39 6.39 -29.96
C ILE A 209 -1.82 5.21 -29.08
N LEU A 210 -2.69 5.46 -28.09
CA LEU A 210 -3.14 4.44 -27.14
C LEU A 210 -4.05 3.37 -27.79
N ARG A 211 -4.82 3.71 -28.84
CA ARG A 211 -5.75 2.80 -29.52
C ARG A 211 -5.19 2.14 -30.78
N THR A 212 -4.53 2.90 -31.64
CA THR A 212 -4.09 2.49 -32.99
C THR A 212 -2.74 3.14 -33.35
N PRO A 213 -1.64 2.73 -32.70
CA PRO A 213 -0.34 3.40 -32.82
C PRO A 213 0.25 3.38 -34.24
N GLU A 214 -0.13 2.42 -35.09
CA GLU A 214 0.36 2.28 -36.46
C GLU A 214 -0.14 3.38 -37.43
N THR A 215 -1.11 4.18 -36.99
CA THR A 215 -1.72 5.25 -37.80
C THR A 215 -1.11 6.63 -37.56
N VAL A 216 -0.02 6.71 -36.79
CA VAL A 216 0.60 7.98 -36.36
C VAL A 216 1.91 8.18 -37.12
N SER A 217 2.07 9.36 -37.73
CA SER A 217 3.28 9.71 -38.48
C SER A 217 4.42 10.15 -37.57
N GLU A 218 5.67 9.99 -38.02
CA GLU A 218 6.87 10.37 -37.26
C GLU A 218 6.94 11.88 -36.97
N ALA A 219 6.43 12.70 -37.88
CA ALA A 219 6.32 14.15 -37.66
C ALA A 219 5.32 14.52 -36.55
N GLU A 220 4.28 13.72 -36.33
CA GLU A 220 3.32 13.92 -35.23
C GLU A 220 3.92 13.51 -33.88
N LEU A 221 4.81 12.51 -33.84
CA LEU A 221 5.44 12.02 -32.61
C LEU A 221 6.49 12.99 -32.05
N ASN A 222 7.18 13.72 -32.93
CA ASN A 222 8.27 14.64 -32.56
C ASN A 222 7.79 16.08 -32.28
N ARG A 223 6.48 16.33 -32.25
CA ARG A 223 5.91 17.66 -32.02
C ARG A 223 5.77 17.93 -30.52
N SER A 224 6.18 19.11 -30.08
CA SER A 224 5.87 19.61 -28.73
C SER A 224 4.60 20.47 -28.73
N TYR A 225 3.86 20.41 -27.63
CA TYR A 225 2.56 21.05 -27.45
C TYR A 225 2.65 21.96 -26.22
N ARG A 226 2.60 23.28 -26.42
CA ARG A 226 2.67 24.25 -25.31
C ARG A 226 1.28 24.69 -24.86
N ILE A 227 0.95 24.46 -23.59
CA ILE A 227 -0.30 24.86 -22.95
C ILE A 227 0.04 25.71 -21.72
N GLY A 228 -0.11 27.03 -21.81
CA GLY A 228 0.39 27.93 -20.76
C GLY A 228 1.92 27.81 -20.61
N ASP A 229 2.35 27.49 -19.38
CA ASP A 229 3.77 27.29 -19.03
C ASP A 229 4.21 25.82 -19.20
N GLU A 230 3.29 24.91 -19.50
CA GLU A 230 3.56 23.47 -19.63
C GLU A 230 3.89 23.12 -21.08
N GLU A 231 4.98 22.37 -21.30
CA GLU A 231 5.35 21.82 -22.60
C GLU A 231 5.17 20.29 -22.60
N LEU A 232 4.18 19.82 -23.35
CA LEU A 232 3.85 18.40 -23.48
C LEU A 232 4.54 17.78 -24.70
N THR A 233 5.18 16.64 -24.46
CA THR A 233 5.73 15.76 -25.50
C THR A 233 5.05 14.39 -25.45
N ILE A 234 5.27 13.58 -26.50
CA ILE A 234 4.80 12.20 -26.52
C ILE A 234 5.77 11.34 -25.67
N PRO A 235 5.29 10.62 -24.65
CA PRO A 235 6.18 9.85 -23.78
C PRO A 235 6.67 8.56 -24.47
N ASP A 236 7.97 8.29 -24.49
CA ASP A 236 8.53 7.07 -25.10
C ASP A 236 7.91 5.79 -24.53
N ARG A 237 7.57 5.83 -23.24
CA ARG A 237 6.95 4.72 -22.49
C ARG A 237 5.58 4.32 -23.02
N VAL A 238 4.88 5.15 -23.78
CA VAL A 238 3.58 4.77 -24.38
C VAL A 238 3.67 4.34 -25.85
N LEU A 239 4.86 4.43 -26.46
CA LEU A 239 5.09 3.98 -27.82
C LEU A 239 5.36 2.46 -27.88
N PRO A 240 4.87 1.73 -28.89
CA PRO A 240 5.28 0.35 -29.14
C PRO A 240 6.79 0.24 -29.41
N GLU A 241 7.41 -0.91 -29.09
CA GLU A 241 8.87 -1.12 -29.24
C GLU A 241 9.43 -0.77 -30.63
N GLY A 242 8.69 -1.07 -31.70
CA GLY A 242 9.09 -0.74 -33.08
C GLY A 242 9.10 0.77 -33.40
N LEU A 243 8.37 1.59 -32.64
CA LEU A 243 8.33 3.05 -32.75
C LEU A 243 9.30 3.72 -31.76
N ARG A 244 9.54 3.13 -30.58
CA ARG A 244 10.56 3.60 -29.61
C ARG A 244 11.95 3.71 -30.22
N LEU A 245 12.37 2.69 -30.97
CA LEU A 245 13.69 2.63 -31.61
C LEU A 245 13.89 3.68 -32.72
N ARG A 246 12.80 4.22 -33.31
CA ARG A 246 12.88 5.26 -34.36
C ARG A 246 12.99 6.67 -33.79
N VAL A 247 12.35 6.95 -32.66
CA VAL A 247 12.37 8.27 -32.00
C VAL A 247 13.74 8.57 -31.35
N MET A 248 14.48 7.54 -30.92
CA MET A 248 15.83 7.70 -30.36
C MET A 248 16.91 8.10 -31.39
N SER A 249 16.61 8.11 -32.69
CA SER A 249 17.54 8.60 -33.71
C SER A 249 17.31 10.07 -34.06
N SER A 250 17.56 10.96 -33.10
CA SER A 250 17.93 12.34 -33.44
C SER A 250 18.95 12.87 -32.44
N SER A 251 20.03 13.44 -32.97
CA SER A 251 21.16 14.07 -32.26
C SER A 251 22.29 13.16 -31.76
N ARG A 252 22.86 12.32 -32.66
CA ARG A 252 24.30 12.03 -32.56
C ARG A 252 25.05 13.27 -33.02
N GLN A 253 25.55 14.09 -32.09
CA GLN A 253 26.69 14.93 -32.39
C GLN A 253 27.92 14.03 -32.52
N THR A 254 28.45 14.00 -33.74
CA THR A 254 29.68 13.32 -34.11
C THR A 254 30.86 13.98 -33.38
N VAL A 255 31.44 13.30 -32.39
CA VAL A 255 32.83 13.59 -31.98
C VAL A 255 33.73 12.72 -32.84
N ALA A 256 34.57 13.38 -33.63
CA ALA A 256 35.48 12.74 -34.56
C ALA A 256 36.56 11.93 -33.83
N GLY A 257 36.70 10.67 -34.25
CA GLY A 257 37.97 9.97 -34.45
C GLY A 257 38.84 9.67 -33.23
N LEU A 258 38.76 8.43 -32.74
CA LEU A 258 39.92 7.72 -32.20
C LEU A 258 39.86 6.26 -32.67
N GLU A 259 40.61 5.94 -33.73
CA GLU A 259 40.90 4.57 -34.13
C GLU A 259 41.99 3.98 -33.22
N GLY A 260 41.79 2.73 -32.77
CA GLY A 260 42.86 1.91 -32.18
C GLY A 260 42.64 1.39 -30.75
N LEU A 261 41.56 0.65 -30.49
CA LEU A 261 41.48 -0.18 -29.27
C LEU A 261 41.20 -1.66 -29.62
N PRO A 262 41.82 -2.61 -28.90
CA PRO A 262 41.78 -4.05 -29.20
C PRO A 262 40.41 -4.68 -28.83
N PRO A 263 40.12 -5.90 -29.31
CA PRO A 263 38.81 -6.53 -29.11
C PRO A 263 38.50 -6.80 -27.64
N ILE A 264 37.21 -6.67 -27.30
CA ILE A 264 36.63 -6.77 -25.96
C ILE A 264 37.00 -8.12 -25.30
N GLN A 265 37.69 -8.05 -24.16
CA GLN A 265 37.83 -9.18 -23.24
C GLN A 265 36.54 -9.32 -22.41
N THR A 266 35.98 -10.53 -22.40
CA THR A 266 35.01 -10.98 -21.40
C THR A 266 35.70 -11.12 -20.04
N PHE A 267 35.11 -10.51 -19.01
CA PHE A 267 35.55 -10.68 -17.62
C PHE A 267 34.58 -11.60 -16.89
N GLU A 268 35.11 -12.66 -16.28
CA GLU A 268 34.48 -13.27 -15.10
C GLU A 268 34.82 -12.39 -13.90
N PHE A 269 33.82 -12.08 -13.07
CA PHE A 269 34.03 -11.37 -11.82
C PHE A 269 33.90 -12.35 -10.66
N GLU A 270 34.99 -12.49 -9.89
CA GLU A 270 34.89 -12.87 -8.47
C GLU A 270 34.46 -11.63 -7.69
N VAL A 271 33.44 -11.79 -6.85
CA VAL A 271 33.00 -10.74 -5.92
C VAL A 271 34.09 -10.58 -4.87
N ALA A 272 34.91 -9.55 -5.02
CA ALA A 272 35.81 -9.10 -3.97
C ALA A 272 34.99 -8.29 -2.96
N THR A 273 34.74 -8.88 -1.78
CA THR A 273 34.28 -8.14 -0.60
C THR A 273 35.36 -7.13 -0.23
N ILE A 274 35.08 -5.84 -0.41
CA ILE A 274 35.97 -4.78 0.07
C ILE A 274 35.70 -4.65 1.58
N THR A 275 36.55 -5.26 2.40
CA THR A 275 36.62 -4.95 3.82
C THR A 275 37.34 -3.62 3.95
N ILE A 276 36.58 -2.54 4.21
CA ILE A 276 37.18 -1.28 4.63
C ILE A 276 37.52 -1.45 6.11
N GLU A 277 38.75 -1.88 6.41
CA GLU A 277 39.35 -1.70 7.74
C GLU A 277 39.66 -0.21 7.89
N ALA A 278 38.64 0.57 8.25
CA ALA A 278 38.86 1.88 8.83
C ALA A 278 38.54 1.74 10.31
N GLU A 279 39.58 1.74 11.15
CA GLU A 279 39.48 2.15 12.55
C GLU A 279 38.96 3.59 12.53
N THR A 280 37.64 3.73 12.44
CA THR A 280 36.95 5.01 12.56
C THR A 280 36.75 5.22 14.04
N GLU A 281 37.73 5.86 14.68
CA GLU A 281 37.49 6.51 15.96
C GLU A 281 36.32 7.50 15.77
N THR A 282 35.13 7.05 16.14
CA THR A 282 33.97 7.93 16.21
C THR A 282 34.20 8.96 17.31
N PRO A 283 33.56 10.14 17.27
CA PRO A 283 33.74 11.20 18.29
C PRO A 283 33.45 10.76 19.74
N LEU A 284 32.80 9.60 19.93
CA LEU A 284 32.45 9.01 21.22
C LEU A 284 33.38 7.87 21.66
N GLY A 285 34.46 7.58 20.92
CA GLY A 285 35.33 6.42 21.20
C GLY A 285 34.63 5.08 20.99
N ILE A 286 33.58 5.05 20.17
CA ILE A 286 32.85 3.82 19.82
C ILE A 286 33.65 3.06 18.78
N ASN A 287 34.04 1.83 19.13
CA ASN A 287 34.69 0.88 18.23
C ASN A 287 33.61 0.06 17.50
N LEU A 288 33.51 0.23 16.18
CA LEU A 288 32.56 -0.49 15.35
C LEU A 288 33.18 -1.80 14.85
N GLN A 289 32.42 -2.89 14.98
CA GLN A 289 32.76 -4.19 14.44
C GLN A 289 31.72 -4.63 13.40
N PRO A 290 32.16 -5.27 12.30
CA PRO A 290 31.24 -5.87 11.35
C PRO A 290 30.59 -7.13 11.95
N PHE A 291 29.33 -7.37 11.60
CA PHE A 291 28.66 -8.63 11.89
C PHE A 291 27.84 -9.10 10.68
N GLU A 292 27.69 -10.41 10.54
CA GLU A 292 26.88 -11.04 9.50
C GLU A 292 25.50 -11.43 10.01
N PHE A 293 24.50 -11.32 9.15
CA PHE A 293 23.12 -11.72 9.43
C PHE A 293 22.40 -12.15 8.15
N GLU A 294 21.23 -12.77 8.31
CA GLU A 294 20.35 -13.12 7.18
C GLU A 294 19.18 -12.13 7.09
N VAL A 295 18.84 -11.75 5.87
CA VAL A 295 17.59 -11.05 5.52
C VAL A 295 16.68 -12.03 4.78
N ALA A 296 15.38 -11.96 5.06
CA ALA A 296 14.37 -12.74 4.36
C ALA A 296 13.46 -11.86 3.50
N LEU A 297 13.13 -12.34 2.30
CA LEU A 297 12.14 -11.75 1.40
C LEU A 297 11.10 -12.80 1.03
N ILE A 298 9.83 -12.43 1.11
CA ILE A 298 8.71 -13.29 0.76
C ILE A 298 8.29 -13.00 -0.67
N GLU A 299 8.38 -14.01 -1.53
CA GLU A 299 7.85 -13.98 -2.89
C GLU A 299 6.53 -14.75 -2.96
N VAL A 300 5.52 -14.13 -3.60
CA VAL A 300 4.20 -14.76 -3.82
C VAL A 300 4.17 -15.34 -5.23
N ASN A 301 4.20 -16.67 -5.34
CA ASN A 301 4.11 -17.39 -6.60
C ASN A 301 2.67 -17.35 -7.14
N GLN A 302 2.38 -16.41 -8.05
CA GLN A 302 1.07 -16.27 -8.69
C GLN A 302 0.69 -17.44 -9.62
N SER A 303 1.66 -18.31 -9.97
CA SER A 303 1.49 -19.45 -10.89
C SER A 303 0.90 -20.70 -10.24
N ALA A 304 0.61 -20.68 -8.93
CA ALA A 304 0.20 -21.87 -8.19
C ALA A 304 -1.29 -21.90 -7.81
N GLN A 305 -2.20 -21.24 -8.55
CA GLN A 305 -3.66 -21.46 -8.36
C GLN A 305 -4.02 -22.92 -8.69
N ILE A 306 -3.79 -23.81 -7.73
CA ILE A 306 -4.18 -25.20 -7.76
C ILE A 306 -5.69 -25.22 -7.60
N SER A 307 -6.40 -25.52 -8.68
CA SER A 307 -7.85 -25.69 -8.61
C SER A 307 -8.19 -26.85 -7.65
N THR A 308 -9.26 -26.69 -6.86
CA THR A 308 -9.72 -27.72 -5.91
C THR A 308 -10.00 -29.07 -6.57
N GLY A 309 -10.27 -29.07 -7.88
CA GLY A 309 -10.45 -30.27 -8.70
C GLY A 309 -9.19 -31.11 -8.91
N SER A 310 -7.99 -30.60 -8.56
CA SER A 310 -6.70 -31.29 -8.71
C SER A 310 -6.12 -31.84 -7.40
N PHE A 311 -6.80 -31.63 -6.27
CA PHE A 311 -6.36 -32.15 -4.97
C PHE A 311 -6.20 -33.68 -4.89
N PRO A 312 -7.08 -34.50 -5.52
CA PRO A 312 -6.91 -35.94 -5.50
C PRO A 312 -5.60 -36.41 -6.15
N GLU A 313 -5.23 -35.81 -7.28
CA GLU A 313 -4.01 -36.15 -8.01
C GLU A 313 -2.76 -35.69 -7.24
N ILE A 314 -2.80 -34.50 -6.65
CA ILE A 314 -1.68 -33.96 -5.86
C ILE A 314 -1.41 -34.82 -4.63
N LEU A 315 -2.47 -35.23 -3.92
CA LEU A 315 -2.31 -36.09 -2.74
C LEU A 315 -1.82 -37.48 -3.10
N ASP A 316 -2.24 -38.02 -4.25
CA ASP A 316 -1.73 -39.29 -4.76
C ASP A 316 -0.23 -39.24 -5.02
N GLU A 317 0.26 -38.19 -5.69
CA GLU A 317 1.69 -37.96 -5.94
C GLU A 317 2.48 -37.76 -4.63
N MET A 318 1.92 -37.03 -3.66
CA MET A 318 2.56 -36.86 -2.36
C MET A 318 2.70 -38.17 -1.60
N VAL A 319 1.61 -38.95 -1.52
CA VAL A 319 1.62 -40.26 -0.87
C VAL A 319 2.63 -41.17 -1.58
N PHE A 320 2.70 -41.13 -2.91
CA PHE A 320 3.71 -41.87 -3.66
C PHE A 320 5.13 -41.43 -3.32
N SER A 321 5.42 -40.13 -3.27
CA SER A 321 6.77 -39.61 -2.95
C SER A 321 7.28 -40.02 -1.57
N LYS A 322 6.37 -40.19 -0.59
CA LYS A 322 6.71 -40.53 0.80
C LYS A 322 6.66 -42.02 1.09
N THR A 323 5.70 -42.73 0.51
CA THR A 323 5.42 -44.14 0.83
C THR A 323 5.86 -45.12 -0.27
N GLY A 324 6.22 -44.60 -1.45
CA GLY A 324 6.54 -45.38 -2.65
C GLY A 324 5.33 -46.06 -3.31
N LYS A 325 4.10 -45.73 -2.89
CA LYS A 325 2.85 -46.35 -3.37
C LYS A 325 1.80 -45.29 -3.68
N HIS A 326 1.11 -45.45 -4.81
CA HIS A 326 -0.05 -44.63 -5.14
C HIS A 326 -1.29 -45.06 -4.33
N LEU A 327 -2.23 -44.14 -4.15
CA LEU A 327 -3.54 -44.42 -3.59
C LEU A 327 -4.27 -45.40 -4.50
N ASN A 328 -4.86 -46.43 -3.91
CA ASN A 328 -5.68 -47.36 -4.68
C ASN A 328 -7.03 -46.72 -5.05
N ASN A 329 -7.76 -47.35 -5.97
CA ASN A 329 -9.04 -46.83 -6.47
C ASN A 329 -10.06 -46.57 -5.34
N LEU A 330 -10.04 -47.38 -4.28
CA LEU A 330 -10.97 -47.23 -3.15
C LEU A 330 -10.62 -46.00 -2.29
N GLU A 331 -9.33 -45.80 -2.01
CA GLU A 331 -8.82 -44.62 -1.29
C GLU A 331 -9.09 -43.33 -2.06
N ARG A 332 -8.89 -43.33 -3.38
CA ARG A 332 -9.23 -42.19 -4.25
C ARG A 332 -10.72 -41.86 -4.21
N SER A 333 -11.60 -42.86 -4.28
CA SER A 333 -13.05 -42.63 -4.17
C SER A 333 -13.46 -42.08 -2.80
N ILE A 334 -12.83 -42.55 -1.71
CA ILE A 334 -13.05 -42.02 -0.36
C ILE A 334 -12.63 -40.55 -0.28
N LEU A 335 -11.47 -40.22 -0.85
CA LEU A 335 -10.93 -38.87 -0.85
C LEU A 335 -11.81 -37.91 -1.66
N GLN A 336 -12.13 -38.26 -2.91
CA GLN A 336 -13.01 -37.47 -3.78
C GLN A 336 -14.41 -37.27 -3.17
N GLY A 337 -15.00 -38.33 -2.62
CA GLY A 337 -16.29 -38.24 -1.94
C GLY A 337 -16.23 -37.34 -0.71
N THR A 338 -15.12 -37.38 0.05
CA THR A 338 -14.94 -36.51 1.22
C THR A 338 -14.79 -35.03 0.82
N LEU A 339 -14.02 -34.73 -0.23
CA LEU A 339 -13.90 -33.37 -0.79
C LEU A 339 -15.21 -32.84 -1.36
N ALA A 340 -16.07 -33.72 -1.88
CA ALA A 340 -17.43 -33.38 -2.32
C ALA A 340 -18.46 -33.36 -1.17
N ASN A 341 -18.00 -33.36 0.09
CA ASN A 341 -18.83 -33.39 1.31
C ASN A 341 -19.86 -34.52 1.35
N GLN A 342 -19.51 -35.70 0.84
CA GLN A 342 -20.39 -36.87 0.80
C GLN A 342 -20.28 -37.73 2.07
N THR A 343 -21.38 -38.42 2.41
CA THR A 343 -21.40 -39.45 3.44
C THR A 343 -20.81 -40.76 2.90
N TYR A 344 -20.34 -41.65 3.78
CA TYR A 344 -19.83 -42.96 3.32
C TYR A 344 -20.93 -43.82 2.72
N GLU A 345 -22.17 -43.58 3.11
CA GLU A 345 -23.38 -44.18 2.54
C GLU A 345 -23.52 -43.78 1.07
N LYS A 346 -23.38 -42.48 0.76
CA LYS A 346 -23.44 -41.97 -0.61
C LYS A 346 -22.26 -42.43 -1.48
N ILE A 347 -21.06 -42.55 -0.90
CA ILE A 347 -19.89 -43.12 -1.58
C ILE A 347 -20.08 -44.64 -1.81
N SER A 348 -20.80 -45.34 -0.93
CA SER A 348 -21.10 -46.77 -1.12
C SER A 348 -22.09 -47.03 -2.25
N GLU A 349 -22.92 -46.07 -2.64
CA GLU A 349 -23.83 -46.20 -3.78
C GLU A 349 -23.08 -46.18 -5.12
N SER A 350 -21.96 -45.47 -5.18
CA SER A 350 -21.10 -45.38 -6.37
C SER A 350 -19.94 -46.39 -6.36
N THR A 351 -19.82 -47.20 -5.31
CA THR A 351 -18.76 -48.22 -5.17
C THR A 351 -19.34 -49.60 -4.89
N LYS A 352 -18.55 -50.65 -5.12
CA LYS A 352 -18.95 -52.04 -4.84
C LYS A 352 -18.78 -52.45 -3.36
N TYR A 353 -18.57 -51.49 -2.45
CA TYR A 353 -18.17 -51.73 -1.06
C TYR A 353 -19.17 -51.14 -0.07
N SER A 354 -19.37 -51.79 1.07
CA SER A 354 -20.28 -51.29 2.11
C SER A 354 -19.73 -50.04 2.81
N ALA A 355 -20.61 -49.16 3.29
CA ALA A 355 -20.22 -47.98 4.07
C ALA A 355 -19.34 -48.32 5.30
N ARG A 356 -19.57 -49.48 5.92
CA ARG A 356 -18.73 -49.98 7.03
C ARG A 356 -17.29 -50.29 6.57
N HIS A 357 -17.14 -50.90 5.39
CA HIS A 357 -15.82 -51.17 4.81
C HIS A 357 -15.09 -49.86 4.44
N LEU A 358 -15.81 -48.91 3.84
CA LEU A 358 -15.25 -47.58 3.51
C LEU A 358 -14.73 -46.84 4.73
N ARG A 359 -15.46 -46.85 5.86
CA ARG A 359 -15.00 -46.24 7.12
C ARG A 359 -13.69 -46.84 7.62
N ASN A 360 -13.55 -48.16 7.57
CA ASN A 360 -12.33 -48.85 8.03
C ASN A 360 -11.11 -48.50 7.18
N VAL A 361 -11.29 -48.38 5.86
CA VAL A 361 -10.22 -47.96 4.94
C VAL A 361 -9.88 -46.49 5.14
N ALA A 362 -10.90 -45.64 5.32
CA ALA A 362 -10.71 -44.21 5.54
C ALA A 362 -9.89 -43.89 6.79
N LEU A 363 -10.05 -44.64 7.89
CA LEU A 363 -9.27 -44.43 9.11
C LEU A 363 -7.76 -44.51 8.84
N LYS A 364 -7.32 -45.53 8.10
CA LYS A 364 -5.91 -45.69 7.72
C LYS A 364 -5.45 -44.62 6.74
N LEU A 365 -6.31 -44.25 5.79
CA LEU A 365 -6.02 -43.18 4.85
C LEU A 365 -5.76 -41.84 5.57
N TRP A 366 -6.55 -41.52 6.59
CA TRP A 366 -6.36 -40.28 7.36
C TRP A 366 -5.06 -40.27 8.17
N GLU A 367 -4.61 -41.41 8.68
CA GLU A 367 -3.30 -41.54 9.33
C GLU A 367 -2.16 -41.27 8.34
N VAL A 368 -2.21 -41.92 7.17
CA VAL A 368 -1.19 -41.73 6.11
C VAL A 368 -1.16 -40.28 5.63
N LEU A 369 -2.32 -39.67 5.38
CA LEU A 369 -2.38 -38.26 4.97
C LEU A 369 -1.88 -37.33 6.08
N SER A 370 -2.14 -37.66 7.36
CA SER A 370 -1.63 -36.86 8.47
C SER A 370 -0.10 -36.88 8.54
N GLU A 371 0.51 -38.04 8.33
CA GLU A 371 1.96 -38.21 8.29
C GLU A 371 2.58 -37.47 7.09
N VAL A 372 1.98 -37.63 5.90
CA VAL A 372 2.47 -37.04 4.65
C VAL A 372 2.36 -35.51 4.65
N ILE A 373 1.28 -34.97 5.20
CA ILE A 373 1.07 -33.51 5.30
C ILE A 373 1.83 -32.91 6.50
N GLY A 374 2.09 -33.71 7.54
CA GLY A 374 2.73 -33.25 8.78
C GLY A 374 1.76 -32.58 9.76
N GLU A 375 0.45 -32.69 9.53
CA GLU A 375 -0.61 -32.14 10.37
C GLU A 375 -1.74 -33.16 10.54
N LYS A 376 -2.56 -33.01 11.58
CA LYS A 376 -3.66 -33.95 11.82
C LYS A 376 -4.77 -33.80 10.77
N VAL A 377 -4.91 -34.78 9.90
CA VAL A 377 -5.96 -34.87 8.86
C VAL A 377 -7.10 -35.75 9.32
N THR A 378 -8.33 -35.28 9.12
CA THR A 378 -9.57 -36.01 9.40
C THR A 378 -10.60 -35.72 8.31
N LYS A 379 -11.67 -36.50 8.27
CA LYS A 379 -12.81 -36.23 7.38
C LYS A 379 -13.34 -34.78 7.49
N ARG A 380 -13.30 -34.19 8.69
CA ARG A 380 -13.94 -32.89 8.98
C ARG A 380 -13.09 -31.69 8.59
N ASN A 381 -11.77 -31.82 8.61
CA ASN A 381 -10.82 -30.73 8.35
C ASN A 381 -9.98 -30.96 7.08
N LEU A 382 -10.24 -32.03 6.30
CA LEU A 382 -9.47 -32.32 5.09
C LEU A 382 -9.41 -31.11 4.16
N GLN A 383 -10.55 -30.44 3.93
CA GLN A 383 -10.61 -29.29 3.03
C GLN A 383 -9.78 -28.12 3.56
N ASP A 384 -9.99 -27.73 4.83
CA ASP A 384 -9.22 -26.65 5.47
C ASP A 384 -7.71 -26.92 5.47
N VAL A 385 -7.31 -28.16 5.76
CA VAL A 385 -5.89 -28.56 5.78
C VAL A 385 -5.28 -28.47 4.38
N LEU A 386 -6.01 -28.89 3.33
CA LEU A 386 -5.51 -28.81 1.95
C LEU A 386 -5.45 -27.38 1.44
N GLU A 387 -6.44 -26.55 1.77
CA GLU A 387 -6.43 -25.13 1.46
C GLU A 387 -5.26 -24.42 2.15
N GLN A 388 -5.00 -24.69 3.44
CA GLN A 388 -3.83 -24.17 4.15
C GLN A 388 -2.50 -24.69 3.59
N TRP A 389 -2.45 -25.98 3.26
CA TRP A 389 -1.25 -26.61 2.73
C TRP A 389 -0.90 -26.07 1.33
N THR A 390 -1.90 -25.88 0.46
CA THR A 390 -1.70 -25.23 -0.85
C THR A 390 -1.39 -23.75 -0.73
N SER A 391 -1.99 -23.03 0.22
CA SER A 391 -1.66 -21.62 0.46
C SER A 391 -0.21 -21.47 0.91
N ARG A 392 0.31 -22.35 1.77
CA ARG A 392 1.74 -22.32 2.20
C ARG A 392 2.72 -22.52 1.05
N ARG A 393 2.33 -23.22 -0.01
CA ARG A 393 3.15 -23.41 -1.22
C ARG A 393 3.15 -22.22 -2.20
N HIS A 394 2.32 -21.20 -1.95
CA HIS A 394 2.35 -19.96 -2.72
C HIS A 394 3.44 -18.98 -2.26
N LEU A 395 4.04 -19.19 -1.08
CA LEU A 395 5.08 -18.31 -0.56
C LEU A 395 6.44 -18.98 -0.62
N THR A 396 7.38 -18.36 -1.33
CA THR A 396 8.80 -18.72 -1.26
C THR A 396 9.51 -17.72 -0.36
N ILE A 397 10.26 -18.19 0.62
CA ILE A 397 11.11 -17.32 1.45
C ILE A 397 12.54 -17.41 0.91
N HIS A 398 13.01 -16.31 0.33
CA HIS A 398 14.40 -16.16 -0.09
C HIS A 398 15.21 -15.57 1.06
N ARG A 399 16.36 -16.18 1.34
CA ARG A 399 17.28 -15.74 2.40
C ARG A 399 18.60 -15.30 1.78
N HIS A 400 19.08 -14.15 2.19
CA HIS A 400 20.33 -13.58 1.72
C HIS A 400 21.18 -13.11 2.90
N ARG A 401 22.48 -13.38 2.85
CA ARG A 401 23.41 -12.87 3.85
C ARG A 401 23.74 -11.41 3.58
N GLN A 402 23.84 -10.64 4.65
CA GLN A 402 24.27 -9.25 4.63
C GLN A 402 25.21 -8.98 5.82
N GLN A 403 25.86 -7.82 5.74
CA GLN A 403 26.77 -7.32 6.77
C GLN A 403 26.36 -5.91 7.17
N ALA A 404 26.51 -5.60 8.46
CA ALA A 404 26.36 -4.26 9.01
C ALA A 404 27.42 -4.06 10.09
N GLN A 405 27.49 -2.83 10.61
CA GLN A 405 28.38 -2.47 11.70
C GLN A 405 27.58 -2.32 12.99
N GLU A 406 28.13 -2.80 14.09
CA GLU A 406 27.59 -2.61 15.44
C GLU A 406 28.71 -2.25 16.41
N PHE A 407 28.34 -1.70 17.56
CA PHE A 407 29.21 -1.74 18.74
C PHE A 407 28.48 -2.45 19.87
N ILE A 408 29.24 -2.93 20.84
CA ILE A 408 28.70 -3.58 22.03
C ILE A 408 28.92 -2.68 23.23
N GLU A 409 27.85 -2.38 23.95
CA GLU A 409 27.90 -1.78 25.28
C GLU A 409 27.95 -2.89 26.33
N ASP A 410 28.94 -2.84 27.21
CA ASP A 410 29.06 -3.77 28.34
C ASP A 410 28.28 -3.23 29.54
N LEU A 411 27.19 -3.92 29.90
CA LEU A 411 26.36 -3.57 31.05
C LEU A 411 26.84 -4.24 32.35
N GLY A 412 27.97 -4.96 32.29
CA GLY A 412 28.56 -5.70 33.40
C GLY A 412 28.02 -7.12 33.55
N ASN A 413 28.75 -7.95 34.28
CA ASN A 413 28.41 -9.35 34.56
C ASN A 413 28.13 -10.21 33.30
N GLY A 414 28.75 -9.87 32.18
CA GLY A 414 28.58 -10.58 30.90
C GLY A 414 27.29 -10.23 30.15
N VAL A 415 26.54 -9.21 30.60
CA VAL A 415 25.36 -8.70 29.89
C VAL A 415 25.80 -7.66 28.88
N GLN A 416 25.45 -7.87 27.61
CA GLN A 416 25.82 -7.02 26.49
C GLN A 416 24.59 -6.36 25.87
N LEU A 417 24.77 -5.16 25.35
CA LEU A 417 23.78 -4.44 24.54
C LEU A 417 24.39 -4.08 23.19
N GLU A 418 23.96 -4.78 22.15
CA GLU A 418 24.42 -4.60 20.77
C GLU A 418 23.66 -3.47 20.08
N MET A 419 24.42 -2.52 19.53
CA MET A 419 23.93 -1.27 18.98
C MET A 419 24.36 -1.16 17.52
N VAL A 420 23.39 -1.27 16.60
CA VAL A 420 23.60 -1.31 15.15
C VAL A 420 23.71 0.10 14.58
N ALA A 421 24.69 0.34 13.72
CA ALA A 421 24.91 1.62 13.04
C ALA A 421 23.87 1.83 11.94
N ILE A 422 23.02 2.85 12.11
CA ILE A 422 21.98 3.20 11.14
C ILE A 422 22.45 4.41 10.31
N PRO A 423 22.53 4.29 8.97
CA PRO A 423 23.05 5.35 8.11
C PRO A 423 22.04 6.50 7.95
N SER A 424 22.56 7.68 7.62
CA SER A 424 21.71 8.82 7.24
C SER A 424 21.03 8.62 5.90
N ARG A 425 19.73 8.90 5.81
CA ARG A 425 18.99 8.91 4.54
C ARG A 425 17.65 9.64 4.70
N SER A 426 17.10 10.09 3.58
CA SER A 426 15.70 10.47 3.51
C SER A 426 14.82 9.27 3.14
N PHE A 427 13.66 9.17 3.77
CA PHE A 427 12.65 8.14 3.46
C PHE A 427 11.24 8.73 3.53
N VAL A 428 10.27 8.03 2.94
CA VAL A 428 8.85 8.39 3.03
C VAL A 428 8.27 7.69 4.27
N MET A 429 7.85 8.49 5.25
CA MET A 429 7.21 8.04 6.48
C MET A 429 5.68 7.99 6.31
N GLY A 430 5.04 6.97 6.87
CA GLY A 430 3.61 6.71 6.75
C GLY A 430 3.25 5.69 5.66
N SER A 431 1.97 5.35 5.56
CA SER A 431 1.45 4.33 4.61
C SER A 431 0.83 4.97 3.36
N PRO A 432 0.99 4.39 2.15
CA PRO A 432 0.25 4.83 0.98
C PRO A 432 -1.25 4.51 1.14
N GLU A 433 -2.12 5.24 0.43
CA GLU A 433 -3.58 5.15 0.63
C GLU A 433 -4.18 3.78 0.33
N ASP A 434 -3.54 3.00 -0.53
CA ASP A 434 -3.94 1.66 -0.96
C ASP A 434 -3.30 0.52 -0.14
N GLU A 435 -2.44 0.83 0.84
CA GLU A 435 -1.87 -0.19 1.74
C GLU A 435 -2.98 -0.86 2.56
N PRO A 436 -3.18 -2.18 2.45
CA PRO A 436 -4.23 -2.87 3.20
C PRO A 436 -4.10 -2.66 4.72
N GLY A 437 -5.22 -2.49 5.42
CA GLY A 437 -5.21 -2.40 6.87
C GLY A 437 -4.56 -1.16 7.48
N ARG A 438 -4.26 -0.13 6.66
CA ARG A 438 -3.80 1.18 7.13
C ARG A 438 -4.80 1.92 8.01
N SER A 439 -4.29 2.76 8.91
CA SER A 439 -5.03 3.75 9.69
C SER A 439 -4.87 5.16 9.11
N SER A 440 -5.84 6.05 9.38
CA SER A 440 -5.73 7.48 9.02
C SER A 440 -4.61 8.21 9.77
N SER A 441 -4.18 7.69 10.93
CA SER A 441 -3.07 8.25 11.69
C SER A 441 -1.70 8.10 11.04
N GLU A 442 -1.62 7.29 9.99
CA GLU A 442 -0.39 6.98 9.25
C GLU A 442 -0.19 7.93 8.06
N SER A 443 -0.90 9.05 8.05
CA SER A 443 -0.99 9.98 6.93
C SER A 443 -0.95 11.44 7.38
N PRO A 444 -0.59 12.39 6.51
CA PRO A 444 -0.10 12.17 5.14
C PRO A 444 1.27 11.50 5.11
N GLN A 445 1.57 10.79 4.02
CA GLN A 445 2.94 10.40 3.74
C GLN A 445 3.80 11.65 3.54
N HIS A 446 4.96 11.68 4.17
CA HIS A 446 5.87 12.82 4.11
C HIS A 446 7.32 12.36 4.14
N THR A 447 8.20 13.17 3.53
CA THR A 447 9.63 12.87 3.49
C THR A 447 10.30 13.31 4.77
N VAL A 448 11.01 12.40 5.43
CA VAL A 448 11.81 12.68 6.63
C VAL A 448 13.27 12.37 6.35
N THR A 449 14.17 13.27 6.73
CA THR A 449 15.62 13.08 6.60
C THR A 449 16.22 12.70 7.95
N ILE A 450 16.71 11.47 8.05
CA ILE A 450 17.27 10.90 9.27
C ILE A 450 18.78 11.11 9.29
N LYS A 451 19.30 11.63 10.40
CA LYS A 451 20.73 11.71 10.71
C LYS A 451 21.25 10.32 11.11
N PRO A 452 22.55 10.03 11.02
CA PRO A 452 23.04 8.74 11.48
C PRO A 452 22.83 8.62 13.01
N PHE A 453 22.53 7.41 13.48
CA PHE A 453 22.37 7.06 14.90
C PHE A 453 22.66 5.57 15.09
N PHE A 454 22.73 5.12 16.34
CA PHE A 454 22.78 3.70 16.67
C PHE A 454 21.47 3.26 17.28
N LEU A 455 20.97 2.08 16.90
CA LEU A 455 19.74 1.50 17.43
C LEU A 455 20.02 0.11 17.99
N GLY A 456 19.37 -0.23 19.11
CA GLY A 456 19.44 -1.57 19.69
C GLY A 456 19.07 -2.64 18.65
N LYS A 457 19.95 -3.63 18.49
CA LYS A 457 19.78 -4.77 17.57
C LYS A 457 18.46 -5.51 17.79
N TYR A 458 18.07 -5.58 19.06
CA TYR A 458 16.87 -6.21 19.59
C TYR A 458 16.10 -5.21 20.48
N PRO A 459 14.81 -5.48 20.79
CA PRO A 459 14.17 -4.91 21.97
C PRO A 459 14.99 -5.23 23.23
N VAL A 460 14.97 -4.33 24.22
CA VAL A 460 15.72 -4.52 25.48
C VAL A 460 15.32 -5.83 26.14
N THR A 461 16.29 -6.68 26.47
CA THR A 461 16.04 -7.98 27.09
C THR A 461 15.84 -7.87 28.60
N GLN A 462 15.26 -8.89 29.23
CA GLN A 462 15.10 -8.93 30.68
C GLN A 462 16.45 -8.91 31.43
N ALA A 463 17.50 -9.52 30.87
CA ALA A 463 18.85 -9.43 31.42
C ALA A 463 19.41 -8.01 31.36
N GLN A 464 19.27 -7.33 30.22
CA GLN A 464 19.69 -5.93 30.04
C GLN A 464 18.90 -4.99 30.96
N TRP A 465 17.57 -5.17 31.03
CA TRP A 465 16.69 -4.46 31.96
C TRP A 465 17.20 -4.55 33.39
N LYS A 466 17.41 -5.76 33.89
CA LYS A 466 17.84 -6.02 35.26
C LYS A 466 19.21 -5.41 35.56
N ALA A 467 20.15 -5.46 34.61
CA ALA A 467 21.46 -4.85 34.76
C ALA A 467 21.34 -3.33 34.97
N VAL A 468 20.60 -2.63 34.11
CA VAL A 468 20.43 -1.18 34.20
C VAL A 468 19.53 -0.75 35.35
N ALA A 469 18.48 -1.51 35.66
CA ALA A 469 17.60 -1.26 36.81
C ALA A 469 18.35 -1.38 38.16
N SER A 470 19.49 -2.08 38.19
CA SER A 470 20.37 -2.16 39.36
C SER A 470 21.33 -0.99 39.52
N LEU A 471 21.50 -0.17 38.48
CA LEU A 471 22.31 1.05 38.52
C LEU A 471 21.64 2.12 39.40
N PRO A 472 22.40 3.12 39.90
CA PRO A 472 21.83 4.22 40.69
C PRO A 472 20.63 4.88 40.01
N GLN A 473 19.58 5.10 40.78
CA GLN A 473 18.37 5.78 40.32
C GLN A 473 18.66 7.22 39.89
N VAL A 474 18.03 7.65 38.79
CA VAL A 474 18.07 9.05 38.31
C VAL A 474 16.80 9.78 38.72
N ASN A 475 15.65 9.36 38.17
CA ASN A 475 14.37 10.04 38.36
C ASN A 475 13.36 9.18 39.12
N ARG A 476 13.32 7.87 38.88
CA ARG A 476 12.33 6.95 39.50
C ARG A 476 12.86 5.54 39.76
N GLU A 477 12.20 4.85 40.69
CA GLU A 477 12.48 3.45 40.98
C GLU A 477 12.00 2.56 39.82
N LEU A 478 12.78 1.52 39.51
CA LEU A 478 12.45 0.50 38.51
C LEU A 478 12.28 -0.85 39.21
N ASP A 479 11.18 -1.55 38.94
CA ASP A 479 11.07 -2.97 39.27
C ASP A 479 12.09 -3.76 38.44
N PRO A 480 13.03 -4.52 39.05
CA PRO A 480 14.03 -5.27 38.30
C PRO A 480 13.50 -6.51 37.59
N ASP A 481 12.25 -6.95 37.84
CA ASP A 481 11.67 -8.15 37.22
C ASP A 481 10.18 -8.00 36.81
N PRO A 482 9.82 -6.99 36.00
CA PRO A 482 8.43 -6.62 35.72
C PRO A 482 7.72 -7.61 34.78
N SER A 483 8.48 -8.32 33.94
CA SER A 483 7.97 -9.13 32.84
C SER A 483 7.02 -10.25 33.28
N ARG A 484 5.93 -10.45 32.53
CA ARG A 484 5.06 -11.62 32.63
C ARG A 484 5.74 -12.89 32.15
N PHE A 485 6.36 -12.85 30.96
CA PHE A 485 6.92 -14.03 30.31
C PHE A 485 8.41 -14.14 30.61
N LYS A 486 8.80 -15.06 31.48
CA LYS A 486 10.16 -15.09 32.03
C LYS A 486 11.19 -15.71 31.07
N GLY A 487 12.36 -15.07 30.98
CA GLY A 487 13.55 -15.57 30.31
C GLY A 487 14.55 -14.46 30.03
N GLU A 488 15.82 -14.67 30.36
CA GLU A 488 16.86 -13.62 30.30
C GLU A 488 16.97 -12.93 28.93
N ASN A 489 16.84 -13.70 27.85
CA ASN A 489 16.91 -13.21 26.47
C ASN A 489 15.54 -12.88 25.86
N ARG A 490 14.46 -12.89 26.62
CA ARG A 490 13.15 -12.40 26.16
C ARG A 490 13.13 -10.87 26.29
N PRO A 491 12.34 -10.17 25.45
CA PRO A 491 12.16 -8.74 25.62
C PRO A 491 11.56 -8.46 27.01
N VAL A 492 12.00 -7.37 27.65
CA VAL A 492 11.29 -6.84 28.80
C VAL A 492 9.93 -6.32 28.34
N GLU A 493 8.90 -6.67 29.10
CA GLU A 493 7.55 -6.11 28.95
C GLU A 493 6.97 -5.82 30.32
N GLN A 494 5.76 -5.25 30.36
CA GLN A 494 5.22 -4.61 31.56
C GLN A 494 6.08 -3.44 32.05
N VAL A 495 6.57 -2.62 31.12
CA VAL A 495 7.26 -1.36 31.42
C VAL A 495 6.49 -0.18 30.84
N SER A 496 6.36 0.87 31.63
CA SER A 496 5.75 2.12 31.18
C SER A 496 6.74 2.95 30.35
N TRP A 497 6.24 4.00 29.69
CA TRP A 497 7.10 4.92 28.95
C TRP A 497 8.12 5.60 29.86
N TYR A 498 7.71 6.00 31.06
CA TYR A 498 8.61 6.62 32.04
C TYR A 498 9.65 5.65 32.58
N ASP A 499 9.31 4.36 32.74
CA ASP A 499 10.28 3.35 33.14
C ASP A 499 11.34 3.14 32.04
N ALA A 500 10.92 3.17 30.77
CA ALA A 500 11.83 3.09 29.63
C ALA A 500 12.74 4.33 29.49
N VAL A 501 12.22 5.53 29.81
CA VAL A 501 13.04 6.76 29.89
C VAL A 501 14.04 6.69 31.04
N GLU A 502 13.61 6.28 32.24
CA GLU A 502 14.51 6.08 33.38
C GLU A 502 15.63 5.08 33.07
N TYR A 503 15.31 3.98 32.36
CA TYR A 503 16.32 3.05 31.86
C TYR A 503 17.36 3.75 30.97
N CYS A 504 16.90 4.59 30.03
CA CYS A 504 17.80 5.35 29.15
C CYS A 504 18.65 6.37 29.92
N ASP A 505 18.08 7.02 30.94
CA ASP A 505 18.78 8.00 31.77
C ASP A 505 19.87 7.34 32.62
N ARG A 506 19.56 6.20 33.25
CA ARG A 506 20.56 5.40 33.99
C ARG A 506 21.67 4.91 33.07
N LEU A 507 21.31 4.39 31.90
CA LEU A 507 22.28 3.92 30.92
C LEU A 507 23.17 5.07 30.42
N SER A 508 22.61 6.25 30.18
CA SER A 508 23.36 7.44 29.78
C SER A 508 24.34 7.89 30.87
N GLN A 509 23.90 7.91 32.14
CA GLN A 509 24.79 8.27 33.26
C GLN A 509 25.91 7.26 33.46
N TYR A 510 25.63 5.97 33.29
CA TYR A 510 26.61 4.90 33.47
C TYR A 510 27.66 4.89 32.36
N THR A 511 27.25 5.09 31.10
CA THR A 511 28.13 4.99 29.93
C THR A 511 28.76 6.32 29.52
N GLY A 512 28.18 7.44 29.96
CA GLY A 512 28.51 8.79 29.47
C GLY A 512 28.06 9.04 28.02
N LYS A 513 27.26 8.16 27.42
CA LYS A 513 26.77 8.26 26.04
C LYS A 513 25.29 8.68 26.02
N PRO A 514 24.81 9.37 24.97
CA PRO A 514 23.45 9.90 24.92
C PRO A 514 22.43 8.82 24.52
N TYR A 515 22.02 7.98 25.47
CA TYR A 515 20.96 6.99 25.28
C TYR A 515 19.56 7.59 25.48
N ARG A 516 18.61 7.18 24.64
CA ARG A 516 17.21 7.61 24.69
C ARG A 516 16.30 6.62 23.98
N LEU A 517 15.00 6.82 24.08
CA LEU A 517 14.04 6.20 23.18
C LEU A 517 14.24 6.73 21.73
N PRO A 518 13.96 5.91 20.70
CA PRO A 518 13.93 6.38 19.31
C PRO A 518 12.85 7.44 19.13
N SER A 519 13.05 8.38 18.20
CA SER A 519 11.90 9.08 17.65
C SER A 519 11.06 8.12 16.82
N GLU A 520 9.78 8.41 16.63
CA GLU A 520 8.91 7.60 15.80
C GLU A 520 9.44 7.50 14.37
N ALA A 521 10.02 8.59 13.86
CA ALA A 521 10.62 8.65 12.54
C ALA A 521 11.88 7.79 12.43
N GLU A 522 12.76 7.82 13.46
CA GLU A 522 13.91 6.93 13.53
C GLU A 522 13.48 5.46 13.56
N TRP A 523 12.42 5.14 14.32
CA TRP A 523 11.88 3.78 14.41
C TRP A 523 11.33 3.31 13.06
N GLU A 524 10.48 4.10 12.38
CA GLU A 524 9.92 3.69 11.08
C GLU A 524 11.00 3.52 10.02
N TYR A 525 11.94 4.46 9.97
CA TYR A 525 13.09 4.40 9.07
C TYR A 525 13.89 3.11 9.27
N ALA A 526 14.21 2.83 10.53
CA ALA A 526 14.96 1.66 10.92
C ALA A 526 14.18 0.37 10.61
N CYS A 527 12.87 0.34 10.85
CA CYS A 527 11.99 -0.80 10.54
C CYS A 527 11.98 -1.11 9.04
N ARG A 528 11.78 -0.08 8.22
CA ARG A 528 11.71 -0.19 6.75
C ARG A 528 13.03 -0.62 6.14
N ALA A 529 14.16 -0.16 6.67
CA ALA A 529 15.50 -0.45 6.15
C ALA A 529 15.62 -0.31 4.61
N GLY A 530 14.98 0.73 4.06
CA GLY A 530 14.97 1.03 2.63
C GLY A 530 13.80 0.43 1.83
N THR A 531 12.96 -0.41 2.42
CA THR A 531 11.72 -0.91 1.79
C THR A 531 10.57 0.09 1.87
N THR A 532 9.69 0.07 0.88
CA THR A 532 8.44 0.84 0.85
C THR A 532 7.21 -0.01 1.14
N THR A 533 7.40 -1.33 1.26
CA THR A 533 6.35 -2.32 1.50
C THR A 533 5.86 -2.29 2.95
N PRO A 534 4.72 -2.94 3.25
CA PRO A 534 4.17 -2.98 4.62
C PRO A 534 5.13 -3.61 5.62
N PHE A 535 5.91 -4.61 5.21
CA PHE A 535 6.95 -5.25 6.01
C PHE A 535 8.29 -5.20 5.29
N HIS A 536 9.40 -5.27 6.02
CA HIS A 536 10.72 -5.42 5.40
C HIS A 536 10.91 -6.77 4.68
N PHE A 537 9.96 -7.71 4.87
CA PHE A 537 9.85 -8.97 4.14
C PHE A 537 9.14 -8.85 2.78
N GLY A 538 8.51 -7.70 2.50
CA GLY A 538 7.67 -7.48 1.31
C GLY A 538 6.19 -7.24 1.66
N GLU A 539 5.29 -7.70 0.79
CA GLU A 539 3.83 -7.47 0.85
C GLU A 539 3.07 -8.41 1.80
N ALA A 540 3.76 -9.36 2.43
CA ALA A 540 3.19 -10.37 3.30
C ALA A 540 4.06 -10.57 4.56
N ILE A 541 3.50 -11.27 5.54
CA ILE A 541 4.17 -11.68 6.78
C ILE A 541 3.80 -13.13 7.10
N THR A 542 4.70 -13.87 7.73
CA THR A 542 4.53 -15.28 8.11
C THR A 542 5.05 -15.52 9.53
N SER A 543 4.44 -16.45 10.27
CA SER A 543 4.87 -16.84 11.61
C SER A 543 6.26 -17.50 11.66
N GLU A 544 6.85 -17.80 10.50
CA GLU A 544 8.23 -18.28 10.36
C GLU A 544 9.27 -17.17 10.48
N LEU A 545 8.88 -15.91 10.29
CA LEU A 545 9.77 -14.75 10.25
C LEU A 545 9.45 -13.70 11.33
N ALA A 546 8.30 -13.81 11.98
CA ALA A 546 7.82 -12.85 12.98
C ALA A 546 6.91 -13.52 14.03
N ASN A 547 6.78 -12.89 15.21
CA ASN A 547 5.87 -13.35 16.26
C ASN A 547 4.65 -12.42 16.39
N TYR A 548 3.48 -12.91 16.00
CA TYR A 548 2.20 -12.18 16.01
C TYR A 548 1.03 -13.18 16.05
N ASP A 549 -0.21 -12.71 16.08
CA ASP A 549 -1.40 -13.57 15.92
C ASP A 549 -1.58 -14.05 14.47
N ALA A 550 -0.85 -15.11 14.16
CA ALA A 550 -0.85 -15.77 12.87
C ALA A 550 -2.10 -16.63 12.58
N ASN A 551 -3.14 -16.56 13.42
CA ASN A 551 -4.48 -17.05 13.03
C ASN A 551 -5.13 -16.16 11.96
N TYR A 552 -4.59 -14.97 11.75
CA TYR A 552 -5.00 -13.99 10.76
C TYR A 552 -3.91 -13.81 9.69
N THR A 553 -4.33 -13.36 8.51
CA THR A 553 -3.43 -13.13 7.37
C THR A 553 -3.40 -11.66 6.99
N TYR A 554 -2.36 -11.28 6.26
CA TYR A 554 -2.22 -9.97 5.64
C TYR A 554 -1.84 -10.13 4.18
N GLY A 555 -2.51 -9.41 3.28
CA GLY A 555 -2.27 -9.52 1.84
C GLY A 555 -2.38 -10.96 1.35
N ALA A 556 -1.36 -11.41 0.62
CA ALA A 556 -1.21 -12.80 0.17
C ALA A 556 -0.54 -13.72 1.21
N GLY A 557 -0.35 -13.25 2.45
CA GLY A 557 0.17 -14.04 3.56
C GLY A 557 -0.72 -15.23 3.94
N VAL A 558 -0.17 -16.17 4.70
CA VAL A 558 -0.84 -17.41 5.09
C VAL A 558 -0.97 -17.51 6.61
N LYS A 559 -1.99 -18.24 7.08
CA LYS A 559 -2.12 -18.55 8.50
C LYS A 559 -0.95 -19.42 8.95
N GLY A 560 -0.53 -19.23 10.19
CA GLY A 560 0.63 -19.89 10.78
C GLY A 560 0.46 -20.17 12.27
N VAL A 561 1.58 -20.35 12.94
CA VAL A 561 1.63 -20.68 14.37
C VAL A 561 1.45 -19.40 15.20
N TYR A 562 0.32 -19.29 15.90
CA TYR A 562 0.16 -18.31 16.97
C TYR A 562 0.77 -18.83 18.27
N ARG A 563 1.82 -18.15 18.75
CA ARG A 563 2.60 -18.61 19.92
C ARG A 563 1.94 -18.25 21.26
N GLY A 564 1.19 -17.15 21.32
CA GLY A 564 0.50 -16.72 22.53
C GLY A 564 1.41 -16.19 23.66
N GLU A 565 2.68 -15.95 23.36
CA GLU A 565 3.67 -15.37 24.27
C GLU A 565 4.82 -14.72 23.47
N THR A 566 5.69 -13.97 24.14
CA THR A 566 6.96 -13.51 23.56
C THR A 566 7.86 -14.69 23.18
N THR A 567 8.93 -14.47 22.44
CA THR A 567 10.05 -15.43 22.29
C THR A 567 11.37 -14.77 22.69
N PRO A 568 12.47 -15.52 22.90
CA PRO A 568 13.80 -14.91 22.94
C PRO A 568 14.02 -14.02 21.72
N VAL A 569 14.70 -12.89 21.90
CA VAL A 569 14.99 -11.96 20.80
C VAL A 569 15.82 -12.66 19.72
N GLY A 570 15.57 -12.33 18.45
CA GLY A 570 16.24 -12.93 17.30
C GLY A 570 15.88 -14.40 16.99
N SER A 571 14.85 -14.98 17.62
CA SER A 571 14.46 -16.39 17.43
C SER A 571 14.15 -16.80 15.99
N PHE A 572 13.83 -15.84 15.11
CA PHE A 572 13.50 -16.08 13.71
C PHE A 572 14.74 -16.13 12.80
N GLY A 573 15.93 -15.80 13.33
CA GLY A 573 17.20 -15.85 12.62
C GLY A 573 17.29 -14.88 11.44
N VAL A 574 16.37 -13.91 11.35
CA VAL A 574 16.30 -12.93 10.25
C VAL A 574 16.23 -11.52 10.79
N ALA A 575 17.01 -10.64 10.18
CA ALA A 575 16.99 -9.21 10.40
C ALA A 575 16.43 -8.49 9.16
N ASN A 576 16.17 -7.20 9.29
CA ASN A 576 16.00 -6.33 8.13
C ASN A 576 17.35 -5.93 7.52
N ALA A 577 17.35 -5.15 6.43
CA ALA A 577 18.57 -4.79 5.70
C ALA A 577 19.57 -3.91 6.48
N PHE A 578 19.19 -3.40 7.66
CA PHE A 578 20.12 -2.73 8.57
C PHE A 578 20.71 -3.67 9.63
N GLY A 579 20.21 -4.90 9.77
CA GLY A 579 20.68 -5.84 10.79
C GLY A 579 19.88 -5.78 12.10
N LEU A 580 18.66 -5.20 12.06
CA LEU A 580 17.75 -5.12 13.20
C LEU A 580 16.74 -6.27 13.19
N TYR A 581 16.51 -6.85 14.35
CA TYR A 581 15.61 -7.99 14.55
C TYR A 581 14.31 -7.56 15.23
N ASP A 582 13.30 -8.42 15.08
CA ASP A 582 12.01 -8.32 15.78
C ASP A 582 11.28 -6.98 15.53
N MET A 583 11.48 -6.34 14.38
CA MET A 583 10.83 -5.07 14.01
C MET A 583 9.32 -5.22 13.69
N HIS A 584 8.85 -6.45 13.50
CA HIS A 584 7.45 -6.78 13.19
C HIS A 584 6.91 -7.81 14.20
N GLY A 585 6.11 -7.36 15.17
CA GLY A 585 5.54 -8.19 16.24
C GLY A 585 6.42 -8.23 17.50
N GLN A 586 6.43 -9.38 18.20
CA GLN A 586 7.09 -9.56 19.50
C GLN A 586 6.51 -8.70 20.63
N VAL A 587 6.84 -7.42 20.69
CA VAL A 587 6.31 -6.45 21.66
C VAL A 587 6.15 -5.10 20.96
N TRP A 588 5.13 -4.34 21.35
CA TRP A 588 5.09 -2.93 20.97
C TRP A 588 6.26 -2.18 21.61
N GLU A 589 6.79 -1.19 20.91
CA GLU A 589 7.97 -0.46 21.36
C GLU A 589 7.69 1.02 21.54
N TRP A 590 7.99 1.52 22.74
CA TRP A 590 7.86 2.93 23.08
C TRP A 590 8.79 3.81 22.24
N CYS A 591 8.23 4.88 21.67
CA CYS A 591 8.98 5.99 21.06
C CYS A 591 8.91 7.24 21.95
N ALA A 592 9.84 8.17 21.75
CA ALA A 592 9.93 9.41 22.53
C ALA A 592 8.77 10.38 22.26
N ASP A 593 8.15 10.29 21.08
CA ASP A 593 7.17 11.23 20.54
C ASP A 593 5.86 11.23 21.34
N ASN A 594 5.24 12.42 21.38
CA ASN A 594 3.85 12.53 21.78
C ASN A 594 2.97 11.91 20.69
N TRP A 595 1.82 11.35 21.07
CA TRP A 595 0.85 10.89 20.09
C TRP A 595 0.20 12.06 19.32
N HIS A 596 0.09 11.92 18.00
CA HIS A 596 -0.70 12.78 17.13
C HIS A 596 -1.62 11.95 16.25
N SER A 597 -2.82 12.44 15.97
CA SER A 597 -3.84 11.72 15.20
C SER A 597 -3.51 11.58 13.70
N ASN A 598 -2.47 12.26 13.20
CA ASN A 598 -1.98 12.25 11.83
C ASN A 598 -0.53 12.78 11.80
N TYR A 599 0.05 12.96 10.60
CA TYR A 599 1.38 13.54 10.36
C TYR A 599 1.34 14.99 9.84
N GLU A 600 0.22 15.69 9.98
CA GLU A 600 0.14 17.10 9.57
C GLU A 600 1.02 17.97 10.49
N GLY A 601 2.07 18.57 9.92
CA GLY A 601 3.04 19.35 10.70
C GLY A 601 4.08 18.51 11.44
N ALA A 602 4.22 17.22 11.10
CA ALA A 602 5.27 16.36 11.65
C ALA A 602 6.67 16.89 11.30
N PRO A 603 7.67 16.73 12.20
CA PRO A 603 9.06 17.08 11.91
C PRO A 603 9.62 16.29 10.72
N THR A 604 10.39 16.97 9.86
CA THR A 604 10.97 16.35 8.64
C THR A 604 12.45 16.01 8.77
N ASP A 605 13.02 16.13 9.97
CA ASP A 605 14.46 15.98 10.25
C ASP A 605 14.79 14.83 11.22
N GLY A 606 13.80 13.98 11.51
CA GLY A 606 13.92 12.85 12.43
C GLY A 606 13.89 13.22 13.91
N SER A 607 13.69 14.50 14.25
CA SER A 607 13.54 14.93 15.64
C SER A 607 12.23 14.42 16.26
N VAL A 608 12.23 14.32 17.59
CA VAL A 608 11.06 13.90 18.38
C VAL A 608 9.94 14.93 18.24
N TRP A 609 8.73 14.49 17.91
CA TRP A 609 7.55 15.33 17.81
C TRP A 609 6.90 15.54 19.19
N LEU A 610 7.18 16.70 19.78
CA LEU A 610 6.65 17.10 21.09
C LEU A 610 5.55 18.16 20.94
N ASN A 611 4.55 18.12 21.83
CA ASN A 611 3.57 19.22 21.97
C ASN A 611 4.11 20.29 22.91
N ASN A 612 3.78 21.55 22.64
CA ASN A 612 4.11 22.68 23.53
C ASN A 612 3.27 22.69 24.82
N ASP A 613 2.15 21.96 24.84
CA ASP A 613 1.25 21.87 25.98
C ASP A 613 1.38 20.50 26.66
N ASN A 614 1.66 20.51 27.97
CA ASN A 614 1.85 19.35 28.84
C ASN A 614 0.60 18.46 29.03
N ASP A 615 -0.45 18.62 28.21
CA ASP A 615 -1.79 18.06 28.44
C ASP A 615 -2.06 16.73 27.69
N TYR A 616 -1.12 16.24 26.88
CA TYR A 616 -1.27 14.96 26.17
C TYR A 616 -0.35 13.89 26.77
N ASN A 617 -0.93 13.04 27.62
CA ASN A 617 -0.26 11.93 28.31
C ASN A 617 -0.01 10.67 27.46
N TYR A 618 -0.14 10.75 26.14
CA TYR A 618 -0.02 9.60 25.24
C TYR A 618 1.31 9.64 24.50
N ALA A 619 2.05 8.52 24.55
CA ALA A 619 3.25 8.31 23.76
C ALA A 619 2.96 7.38 22.58
N VAL A 620 3.85 7.38 21.60
CA VAL A 620 3.73 6.51 20.42
C VAL A 620 4.27 5.10 20.72
N LEU A 621 3.56 4.09 20.22
CA LEU A 621 3.99 2.70 20.16
C LEU A 621 4.11 2.22 18.72
N ARG A 622 5.13 1.41 18.42
CA ARG A 622 5.42 0.88 17.08
C ARG A 622 5.70 -0.63 17.07
N GLY A 623 5.51 -1.27 15.92
CA GLY A 623 5.92 -2.66 15.66
C GLY A 623 4.86 -3.75 15.81
N GLY A 624 3.77 -3.52 16.55
CA GLY A 624 2.84 -4.59 16.92
C GLY A 624 3.42 -5.52 17.98
N SER A 625 2.67 -6.55 18.40
CA SER A 625 3.16 -7.51 19.39
C SER A 625 2.83 -8.96 19.04
N TRP A 626 3.29 -9.90 19.88
CA TRP A 626 2.93 -11.32 19.79
C TRP A 626 1.43 -11.55 19.79
N TYR A 627 0.64 -10.66 20.40
CA TYR A 627 -0.81 -10.77 20.55
C TYR A 627 -1.58 -10.16 19.37
N ASP A 628 -0.95 -9.29 18.59
CA ASP A 628 -1.65 -8.50 17.59
C ASP A 628 -1.79 -9.22 16.25
N VAL A 629 -2.89 -8.93 15.55
CA VAL A 629 -3.11 -9.38 14.17
C VAL A 629 -2.13 -8.67 13.22
N PRO A 630 -1.74 -9.27 12.08
CA PRO A 630 -0.60 -8.82 11.29
C PRO A 630 -0.69 -7.40 10.72
N ARG A 631 -1.91 -6.83 10.57
CA ARG A 631 -2.07 -5.43 10.13
C ARG A 631 -1.41 -4.42 11.09
N PHE A 632 -1.28 -4.77 12.36
CA PHE A 632 -0.67 -3.91 13.37
C PHE A 632 0.86 -4.03 13.41
N CYS A 633 1.40 -5.07 12.77
CA CYS A 633 2.83 -5.30 12.67
C CYS A 633 3.48 -4.60 11.46
N ARG A 634 2.71 -3.86 10.66
CA ARG A 634 3.25 -3.12 9.50
C ARG A 634 4.20 -2.03 9.97
N SER A 635 5.18 -1.70 9.13
CA SER A 635 6.16 -0.63 9.36
C SER A 635 5.48 0.71 9.67
N ALA A 636 4.40 1.03 8.96
CA ALA A 636 3.66 2.28 9.13
C ALA A 636 2.66 2.25 10.30
N SER A 637 2.30 1.09 10.85
CA SER A 637 1.24 0.97 11.86
C SER A 637 1.60 1.65 13.18
N ARG A 638 0.77 2.62 13.58
CA ARG A 638 0.89 3.35 14.86
C ARG A 638 -0.30 2.98 15.73
N ASP A 639 -0.09 2.52 16.97
CA ASP A 639 -1.21 2.20 17.86
C ASP A 639 -1.91 3.48 18.32
N CYS A 640 -3.21 3.60 18.02
CA CYS A 640 -4.05 4.75 18.34
C CYS A 640 -5.15 4.45 19.37
N ASP A 641 -5.33 3.19 19.79
CA ASP A 641 -6.56 2.79 20.46
C ASP A 641 -6.47 3.01 21.99
N SER A 642 -6.37 4.28 22.40
CA SER A 642 -6.61 4.83 23.76
C SER A 642 -5.76 4.30 24.92
N ARG A 643 -4.80 3.39 24.68
CA ARG A 643 -4.07 2.69 25.76
C ARG A 643 -2.63 3.12 25.93
N ALA A 644 -2.02 3.90 25.04
CA ALA A 644 -0.62 4.31 25.17
C ALA A 644 -0.39 5.49 26.15
N VAL A 645 -1.15 5.54 27.25
CA VAL A 645 -0.91 6.49 28.35
C VAL A 645 0.49 6.21 28.90
N ARG A 646 1.32 7.22 29.11
CA ARG A 646 2.74 7.05 29.47
C ARG A 646 3.01 6.20 30.72
N ASP A 647 2.12 6.23 31.71
CA ASP A 647 2.22 5.42 32.94
C ASP A 647 1.61 4.01 32.81
N ILE A 648 1.03 3.66 31.66
CA ILE A 648 0.42 2.34 31.50
C ILE A 648 1.49 1.25 31.47
N ILE A 649 1.16 0.10 32.04
CA ILE A 649 1.99 -1.09 32.03
C ILE A 649 1.18 -2.20 31.37
N ASN A 650 1.75 -2.87 30.37
CA ASN A 650 1.07 -3.94 29.63
C ASN A 650 2.03 -5.06 29.24
N PHE A 651 1.51 -6.29 29.19
CA PHE A 651 2.29 -7.53 28.99
C PHE A 651 2.83 -7.74 27.57
N HIS A 652 2.66 -6.74 26.72
CA HIS A 652 3.09 -6.71 25.33
C HIS A 652 3.72 -5.36 24.95
N PHE A 653 4.00 -4.49 25.93
CA PHE A 653 4.69 -3.21 25.74
C PHE A 653 6.12 -3.32 26.28
N GLY A 654 7.09 -3.11 25.41
CA GLY A 654 8.51 -3.02 25.69
C GLY A 654 9.11 -1.80 24.98
N PHE A 655 10.40 -1.85 24.67
CA PHE A 655 11.09 -0.77 23.95
C PHE A 655 12.46 -1.24 23.43
N ARG A 656 13.05 -0.43 22.55
CA ARG A 656 14.48 -0.48 22.21
C ARG A 656 15.08 0.91 22.38
N VAL A 657 16.41 1.00 22.42
CA VAL A 657 17.13 2.24 22.71
C VAL A 657 17.92 2.74 21.50
N VAL A 658 18.07 4.07 21.43
CA VAL A 658 18.94 4.78 20.50
C VAL A 658 20.12 5.37 21.26
N CYS A 659 21.29 5.36 20.64
CA CYS A 659 22.43 6.20 21.02
C CYS A 659 22.75 7.16 19.88
N ALA A 660 22.71 8.47 20.15
CA ALA A 660 23.05 9.48 19.13
C ALA A 660 24.57 9.54 18.90
N PHE A 661 25.00 9.80 17.66
CA PHE A 661 26.35 10.30 17.42
C PHE A 661 26.45 11.68 18.08
N GLY A 662 27.36 11.85 19.04
CA GLY A 662 27.48 13.10 19.81
C GLY A 662 27.53 14.31 18.87
N ARG A 663 26.73 15.35 19.15
CA ARG A 663 26.82 16.62 18.42
C ARG A 663 28.20 17.22 18.72
N THR A 664 29.03 17.42 17.71
CA THR A 664 30.05 18.47 17.77
C THR A 664 29.30 19.79 17.83
N GLU A 665 29.44 20.52 18.94
CA GLU A 665 28.91 21.88 19.13
C GLU A 665 29.37 22.85 18.04
#